data_AF-A0A9D8ACL1-F1
#
_entry.id   AF-A0A9D8ACL1-F1
#
_cell.length_a   1.000
_cell.length_b   1.000
_cell.length_c   1.000
_cell.angle_alpha   90.00
_cell.angle_beta   90.00
_cell.angle_gamma   90.00
#
_symmetry.space_group_name_H-M   'P 1'
#
loop_
_entity.id
_entity.type
_entity.pdbx_description
1 polymer ?
#
loop_
_entity_poly.entity_id
_entity_poly.type
_entity_poly.pdbx_seq_one_letter_code
_entity_poly.pdbx_strand_id
1 'polypeptide(L)'
;MKKMITVSFLILSITIAQDYVGSVACSPCHEEKYADWVDSGHPYKFTVIENGQPPTYPSFVNNFQSTWMDSLGDGTLDWSNIAGVIGGFGWKSRFVGTDGHLIGTANSTLAGSGEGHNQFNFFGGEEHGWVDYHPGDEKKYNYGCFKCHTTGGDTTGTWLAGVDGLGTFTEGGVGCEGCHGPGSTHVTSSSKDDIDRVYEYAHLDNSLGGLQLDGTVITPDAASDNVNFLCGTCHNRSYTDPINSSGGFIKHHEQWDEFVTTGHFKSGFSCITCHDPHKRAIWDGDGISKTCESCHTTQVTMTNHSSSANCVDCHMPFAAKSGTTRGASGYKGDVRSHLFAISANSESMFTSDGSAVRDDDTRSASLSPAFSCLGCHNDDPNDAIQDKTLDAVVMVAATMHTDMQSTAEHVGNEACLVCHSNEALGDMTGWRSTMHANGFSVPKGANTLKNLIGIVADANQNGTDDFKEGLSLSDASITSKFADYGTNAPVLGYSSSDDQYTVTIGDLTMPVKLTYGGSGLYKQRYMLKIPTSDGKETASHYVSPVQYNEKTHEYVAYHPEAWYVDPANGDYTPLFSASTVTVADVVASANTQKRSFEKQCVGCHFNYTTMEKTAAGEWIADAPDAGANDTGSNVYDIDGDGTLDLVNTGCERCHGPGSGHTTSPSKYNITNPANLTATQANDMCGFCHSRGSSYPNETFHFPFDDANMKDWDVGDAWADYYIDHGGYYDDGLQGDEEIRNSKKHHQQYFDIHESTKPTFAYHEVKCFECHDVHNLQKHQIRTEIVEEDASGVELVIATENDNNTLCLACHATHGDFEALTKEMIADPVTNAADIANVVSAHSKHDYDPENGMSRCSKCHMPKTIKSAVHYDIHSHTFEVISPQKTLEYGMPNACAASCHRGIENGDTPLFGTGEDASFSDWKEAADIALADTLLHYFGPRGTWWYYDQILATVEWVDSAVPENYLLGQNYPNPFNPITVIPFDIQSAGYVKIVLYNLLGEEVAVLNDGYMTPGTYKVKLNAQSFAAGMYIYSMSVINSENGISFQDSKKMVLLK
;
A
#
# COMPACT_ATOMS: atom_id res chain seq x y z
N MET A 1 8.49 39.13 -29.17
CA MET A 1 7.64 39.12 -30.38
C MET A 1 8.28 38.28 -31.48
N LYS A 2 7.95 36.99 -31.56
CA LYS A 2 7.97 36.17 -32.79
C LYS A 2 6.84 35.15 -32.62
N LYS A 3 5.84 35.20 -33.51
CA LYS A 3 4.66 34.33 -33.50
C LYS A 3 5.07 32.92 -33.93
N MET A 4 4.90 31.92 -33.07
CA MET A 4 4.84 30.51 -33.48
C MET A 4 3.46 30.26 -34.07
N ILE A 5 3.43 29.72 -35.28
CA ILE A 5 2.24 29.19 -35.93
C ILE A 5 2.15 27.74 -35.49
N THR A 6 1.20 27.44 -34.61
CA THR A 6 0.85 26.08 -34.21
C THR A 6 0.02 25.47 -35.34
N VAL A 7 0.53 24.43 -36.00
CA VAL A 7 -0.25 23.60 -36.92
C VAL A 7 -0.89 22.50 -36.08
N SER A 8 -2.16 22.68 -35.73
CA SER A 8 -2.97 21.64 -35.10
C SER A 8 -3.29 20.55 -36.13
N PHE A 9 -2.79 19.34 -35.93
CA PHE A 9 -3.36 18.14 -36.55
C PHE A 9 -4.72 17.89 -35.90
N LEU A 10 -5.81 18.13 -36.65
CA LEU A 10 -7.12 17.60 -36.29
C LEU A 10 -7.09 16.09 -36.55
N ILE A 11 -6.91 15.30 -35.49
CA ILE A 11 -7.31 13.88 -35.52
C ILE A 11 -8.84 13.92 -35.46
N LEU A 12 -9.48 13.62 -36.59
CA LEU A 12 -10.93 13.43 -36.63
C LEU A 12 -11.19 12.02 -36.07
N SER A 13 -11.42 11.92 -34.77
CA SER A 13 -11.95 10.70 -34.15
C SER A 13 -13.34 10.45 -34.74
N ILE A 14 -13.46 9.44 -35.62
CA ILE A 14 -14.76 8.93 -36.04
C ILE A 14 -15.25 8.06 -34.88
N THR A 15 -16.05 8.63 -33.99
CA THR A 15 -16.85 7.84 -33.06
C THR A 15 -17.89 7.08 -33.87
N ILE A 16 -17.74 5.76 -33.94
CA ILE A 16 -18.81 4.87 -34.40
C ILE A 16 -19.87 4.91 -33.31
N ALA A 17 -21.10 5.31 -33.65
CA ALA A 17 -22.21 5.29 -32.69
C ALA A 17 -22.48 3.83 -32.28
N GLN A 18 -22.45 3.55 -30.99
CA GLN A 18 -22.80 2.24 -30.43
C GLN A 18 -24.31 2.16 -30.21
N ASP A 19 -24.94 1.10 -30.73
CA ASP A 19 -26.35 0.77 -30.50
C ASP A 19 -26.50 -0.27 -29.37
N TYR A 20 -27.64 -0.24 -28.69
CA TYR A 20 -28.06 -1.25 -27.72
C TYR A 20 -28.58 -2.50 -28.45
N VAL A 21 -28.12 -3.68 -28.03
CA VAL A 21 -28.50 -4.99 -28.64
C VAL A 21 -29.52 -5.78 -27.82
N GLY A 22 -29.78 -5.35 -26.57
CA GLY A 22 -30.67 -5.98 -25.61
C GLY A 22 -30.03 -7.13 -24.82
N SER A 23 -30.42 -7.30 -23.56
CA SER A 23 -29.80 -8.27 -22.63
C SER A 23 -29.84 -9.71 -23.14
N VAL A 24 -30.87 -10.11 -23.90
CA VAL A 24 -30.99 -11.45 -24.50
C VAL A 24 -29.81 -11.77 -25.43
N ALA A 25 -29.24 -10.77 -26.12
CA ALA A 25 -28.11 -10.97 -27.02
C ALA A 25 -26.82 -11.37 -26.28
N CYS A 26 -26.72 -11.08 -24.97
CA CYS A 26 -25.57 -11.43 -24.14
C CYS A 26 -25.58 -12.90 -23.71
N SER A 27 -26.77 -13.52 -23.60
CA SER A 27 -26.97 -14.88 -23.06
C SER A 27 -26.11 -15.97 -23.72
N PRO A 28 -25.96 -16.04 -25.06
CA PRO A 28 -25.19 -17.12 -25.69
C PRO A 28 -23.69 -17.13 -25.34
N CYS A 29 -23.12 -15.99 -24.93
CA CYS A 29 -21.71 -15.87 -24.57
C CYS A 29 -21.50 -15.77 -23.05
N HIS A 30 -22.50 -15.30 -22.30
CA HIS A 30 -22.46 -15.08 -20.86
C HIS A 30 -23.57 -15.85 -20.13
N GLU A 31 -23.72 -17.14 -20.44
CA GLU A 31 -24.86 -17.97 -19.99
C GLU A 31 -25.05 -17.94 -18.46
N GLU A 32 -23.98 -18.12 -17.69
CA GLU A 32 -24.03 -18.13 -16.22
C GLU A 32 -24.43 -16.76 -15.64
N LYS A 33 -23.79 -15.68 -16.10
CA LYS A 33 -24.09 -14.32 -15.62
C LYS A 33 -25.47 -13.86 -16.03
N TYR A 34 -25.93 -14.26 -17.21
CA TYR A 34 -27.28 -14.00 -17.68
C TYR A 34 -28.32 -14.74 -16.81
N ALA A 35 -28.07 -16.00 -16.45
CA ALA A 35 -28.94 -16.76 -15.56
C ALA A 35 -29.02 -16.13 -14.16
N ASP A 36 -27.88 -15.75 -13.57
CA ASP A 36 -27.82 -15.04 -12.28
C ASP A 36 -28.62 -13.73 -12.33
N TRP A 37 -28.44 -12.94 -13.40
CA TRP A 37 -29.13 -11.66 -13.60
C TRP A 37 -30.65 -11.84 -13.74
N VAL A 38 -31.12 -12.85 -14.48
CA VAL A 38 -32.56 -13.17 -14.59
C VAL A 38 -33.16 -13.52 -13.23
N ASP A 39 -32.39 -14.17 -12.35
CA ASP A 39 -32.82 -14.50 -11.00
C ASP A 39 -32.70 -13.31 -10.01
N SER A 40 -32.25 -12.16 -10.48
CA SER A 40 -32.15 -10.91 -9.71
C SER A 40 -33.40 -10.03 -9.84
N GLY A 41 -33.49 -8.99 -9.02
CA GLY A 41 -34.58 -8.01 -9.09
C GLY A 41 -34.38 -6.89 -10.13
N HIS A 42 -33.20 -6.79 -10.75
CA HIS A 42 -32.85 -5.75 -11.73
C HIS A 42 -33.68 -5.79 -13.03
N PRO A 43 -33.87 -6.95 -13.70
CA PRO A 43 -34.71 -7.03 -14.90
C PRO A 43 -36.16 -6.63 -14.66
N TYR A 44 -36.64 -6.70 -13.43
CA TYR A 44 -38.04 -6.52 -13.08
C TYR A 44 -38.33 -5.16 -12.41
N LYS A 45 -37.38 -4.20 -12.45
CA LYS A 45 -37.63 -2.84 -11.93
C LYS A 45 -38.72 -2.12 -12.71
N PHE A 46 -38.87 -2.42 -13.99
CA PHE A 46 -40.01 -2.04 -14.79
C PHE A 46 -40.34 -3.12 -15.82
N THR A 47 -41.61 -3.51 -15.89
CA THR A 47 -42.10 -4.45 -16.91
C THR A 47 -43.16 -3.76 -17.75
N VAL A 48 -42.94 -3.70 -19.07
CA VAL A 48 -43.96 -3.24 -20.02
C VAL A 48 -45.03 -4.31 -20.15
N ILE A 49 -46.30 -3.92 -20.09
CA ILE A 49 -47.42 -4.84 -20.23
C ILE A 49 -47.80 -4.99 -21.70
N GLU A 50 -47.65 -6.20 -22.22
CA GLU A 50 -48.05 -6.55 -23.57
C GLU A 50 -49.37 -7.33 -23.57
N ASN A 51 -50.27 -6.97 -24.49
CA ASN A 51 -51.54 -7.67 -24.72
C ASN A 51 -52.44 -7.83 -23.47
N GLY A 52 -52.33 -6.91 -22.51
CA GLY A 52 -53.09 -6.95 -21.26
C GLY A 52 -52.84 -8.21 -20.44
N GLN A 53 -51.63 -8.77 -20.48
CA GLN A 53 -51.22 -9.90 -19.67
C GLN A 53 -50.39 -9.44 -18.46
N PRO A 54 -50.56 -10.06 -17.29
CA PRO A 54 -49.73 -9.74 -16.14
C PRO A 54 -48.24 -10.06 -16.36
N PRO A 55 -47.32 -9.41 -15.64
CA PRO A 55 -45.90 -9.77 -15.62
C PRO A 55 -45.68 -11.22 -15.18
N THR A 56 -44.62 -11.83 -15.73
CA THR A 56 -44.13 -13.15 -15.29
C THR A 56 -42.85 -12.98 -14.50
N TYR A 57 -42.74 -13.66 -13.37
CA TYR A 57 -41.57 -13.68 -12.51
C TYR A 57 -41.01 -15.10 -12.37
N PRO A 58 -39.73 -15.28 -12.00
CA PRO A 58 -39.17 -16.58 -11.67
C PRO A 58 -40.00 -17.30 -10.58
N SER A 59 -40.12 -18.62 -10.67
CA SER A 59 -41.06 -19.40 -9.84
C SER A 59 -40.76 -19.37 -8.34
N PHE A 60 -39.53 -19.03 -7.95
CA PHE A 60 -39.15 -18.90 -6.54
C PHE A 60 -39.58 -17.56 -5.93
N VAL A 61 -39.94 -16.56 -6.76
CA VAL A 61 -40.40 -15.26 -6.29
C VAL A 61 -41.77 -15.42 -5.66
N ASN A 62 -41.79 -15.39 -4.33
CA ASN A 62 -43.03 -15.53 -3.58
C ASN A 62 -43.71 -14.17 -3.42
N ASN A 63 -44.70 -13.90 -4.27
CA ASN A 63 -45.57 -12.71 -4.17
C ASN A 63 -46.75 -12.91 -3.19
N PHE A 64 -46.66 -13.87 -2.26
CA PHE A 64 -47.51 -14.14 -1.11
C PHE A 64 -49.03 -14.30 -1.30
N GLN A 65 -49.58 -14.32 -2.52
CA GLN A 65 -50.94 -14.82 -2.80
C GLN A 65 -51.18 -14.99 -4.30
N SER A 66 -52.02 -15.95 -4.69
CA SER A 66 -52.39 -16.20 -6.09
C SER A 66 -53.41 -15.20 -6.65
N THR A 67 -53.83 -14.17 -5.90
CA THR A 67 -55.03 -13.36 -6.21
C THR A 67 -54.80 -11.85 -6.36
N TRP A 68 -53.60 -11.32 -6.09
CA TRP A 68 -53.34 -9.87 -6.29
C TRP A 68 -53.34 -9.48 -7.78
N MET A 69 -53.00 -10.43 -8.65
CA MET A 69 -53.02 -10.28 -10.11
C MET A 69 -54.44 -10.39 -10.68
N ASP A 70 -55.42 -10.81 -9.86
CA ASP A 70 -56.81 -11.02 -10.27
C ASP A 70 -57.71 -9.79 -10.00
N SER A 71 -57.25 -8.81 -9.21
CA SER A 71 -58.03 -7.62 -8.83
C SER A 71 -57.13 -6.40 -8.70
N LEU A 72 -57.07 -5.57 -9.75
CA LEU A 72 -56.30 -4.32 -9.79
C LEU A 72 -57.09 -3.14 -9.23
N GLY A 73 -56.41 -2.29 -8.46
CA GLY A 73 -57.02 -1.15 -7.79
C GLY A 73 -58.02 -1.58 -6.71
N ASP A 74 -59.25 -1.06 -6.78
CA ASP A 74 -60.39 -1.49 -5.95
C ASP A 74 -61.20 -2.64 -6.59
N GLY A 75 -60.69 -3.25 -7.66
CA GLY A 75 -61.37 -4.27 -8.47
C GLY A 75 -62.13 -3.71 -9.68
N THR A 76 -62.00 -2.41 -9.98
CA THR A 76 -62.61 -1.77 -11.17
C THR A 76 -61.72 -1.78 -12.40
N LEU A 77 -60.43 -2.10 -12.26
CA LEU A 77 -59.46 -2.11 -13.34
C LEU A 77 -59.05 -3.54 -13.69
N ASP A 78 -58.63 -3.74 -14.95
CA ASP A 78 -58.02 -4.97 -15.42
C ASP A 78 -56.68 -4.68 -16.14
N TRP A 79 -55.98 -5.74 -16.54
CA TRP A 79 -54.67 -5.64 -17.18
C TRP A 79 -54.68 -4.92 -18.53
N SER A 80 -55.84 -4.74 -19.17
CA SER A 80 -55.96 -3.90 -20.37
C SER A 80 -55.83 -2.40 -20.08
N ASN A 81 -55.99 -2.00 -18.81
CA ASN A 81 -55.81 -0.63 -18.36
C ASN A 81 -54.37 -0.31 -17.94
N ILE A 82 -53.49 -1.31 -17.88
CA ILE A 82 -52.11 -1.17 -17.40
C ILE A 82 -51.14 -1.18 -18.58
N ALA A 83 -50.29 -0.16 -18.67
CA ALA A 83 -49.20 -0.08 -19.65
C ALA A 83 -47.86 -0.58 -19.10
N GLY A 84 -47.66 -0.53 -17.78
CA GLY A 84 -46.43 -0.99 -17.16
C GLY A 84 -46.56 -1.23 -15.65
N VAL A 85 -45.67 -2.06 -15.12
CA VAL A 85 -45.56 -2.35 -13.68
C VAL A 85 -44.17 -1.97 -13.20
N ILE A 86 -44.12 -1.16 -12.15
CA ILE A 86 -42.88 -0.79 -11.45
C ILE A 86 -42.71 -1.74 -10.27
N GLY A 87 -41.63 -2.52 -10.26
CA GLY A 87 -41.38 -3.55 -9.26
C GLY A 87 -42.20 -4.83 -9.51
N GLY A 88 -42.67 -5.46 -8.43
CA GLY A 88 -43.44 -6.71 -8.48
C GLY A 88 -42.64 -8.01 -8.27
N PHE A 89 -41.33 -7.88 -8.13
CA PHE A 89 -40.44 -8.96 -7.71
C PHE A 89 -40.42 -9.08 -6.17
N GLY A 90 -41.47 -9.64 -5.57
CA GLY A 90 -41.51 -10.05 -4.16
C GLY A 90 -41.57 -8.95 -3.08
N TRP A 91 -41.56 -7.66 -3.47
CA TRP A 91 -41.52 -6.54 -2.50
C TRP A 91 -42.73 -5.60 -2.55
N LYS A 92 -42.91 -4.88 -3.66
CA LYS A 92 -44.11 -4.08 -3.93
C LYS A 92 -44.28 -3.88 -5.43
N SER A 93 -45.51 -3.59 -5.85
CA SER A 93 -45.84 -3.24 -7.23
C SER A 93 -46.52 -1.88 -7.28
N ARG A 94 -46.18 -1.06 -8.28
CA ARG A 94 -46.96 0.12 -8.67
C ARG A 94 -47.34 0.02 -10.15
N PHE A 95 -48.45 0.63 -10.52
CA PHE A 95 -49.06 0.39 -11.83
C PHE A 95 -49.14 1.69 -12.63
N VAL A 96 -48.63 1.65 -13.85
CA VAL A 96 -48.71 2.73 -14.83
C VAL A 96 -49.88 2.45 -15.76
N GLY A 97 -50.81 3.40 -15.84
CA GLY A 97 -51.97 3.35 -16.70
C GLY A 97 -51.65 3.52 -18.18
N THR A 98 -52.62 3.19 -19.04
CA THR A 98 -52.54 3.45 -20.50
C THR A 98 -52.55 4.94 -20.86
N ASP A 99 -52.71 5.83 -19.89
CA ASP A 99 -52.54 7.28 -20.01
C ASP A 99 -51.15 7.77 -19.56
N GLY A 100 -50.22 6.85 -19.25
CA GLY A 100 -48.85 7.14 -18.84
C GLY A 100 -48.67 7.63 -17.40
N HIS A 101 -49.75 7.71 -16.61
CA HIS A 101 -49.69 8.11 -15.21
C HIS A 101 -49.67 6.90 -14.28
N LEU A 102 -49.10 7.04 -13.09
CA LEU A 102 -49.38 6.08 -12.03
C LEU A 102 -50.87 6.17 -11.70
N ILE A 103 -51.55 5.02 -11.67
CA ILE A 103 -53.00 4.98 -11.44
C ILE A 103 -53.34 5.68 -10.12
N GLY A 104 -54.51 6.33 -10.04
CA GLY A 104 -54.96 7.00 -8.82
C GLY A 104 -54.17 8.23 -8.37
N THR A 105 -53.16 8.69 -9.13
CA THR A 105 -52.46 9.96 -8.90
C THR A 105 -53.17 11.12 -9.61
N ALA A 106 -52.85 12.37 -9.26
CA ALA A 106 -53.49 13.53 -9.87
C ALA A 106 -53.29 13.53 -11.40
N ASN A 107 -54.34 13.92 -12.14
CA ASN A 107 -54.41 13.92 -13.61
C ASN A 107 -54.40 12.54 -14.29
N SER A 108 -54.39 11.43 -13.54
CA SER A 108 -54.73 10.11 -14.07
C SER A 108 -56.19 10.08 -14.55
N THR A 109 -56.40 9.63 -15.78
CA THR A 109 -57.73 9.37 -16.38
C THR A 109 -58.34 8.06 -15.88
N LEU A 110 -57.50 7.18 -15.33
CA LEU A 110 -57.90 5.96 -14.62
C LEU A 110 -58.07 6.30 -13.14
N ALA A 111 -59.30 6.65 -12.76
CA ALA A 111 -59.69 6.93 -11.37
C ALA A 111 -60.06 5.63 -10.65
N GLY A 112 -59.37 5.30 -9.56
CA GLY A 112 -59.95 4.42 -8.53
C GLY A 112 -61.13 5.14 -7.88
N SER A 113 -62.18 4.43 -7.47
CA SER A 113 -63.42 5.06 -6.97
C SER A 113 -63.33 5.63 -5.53
N GLY A 114 -62.11 5.80 -5.02
CA GLY A 114 -61.71 6.39 -3.74
C GLY A 114 -60.19 6.59 -3.69
N GLU A 115 -59.66 7.09 -2.58
CA GLU A 115 -58.21 7.12 -2.26
C GLU A 115 -57.53 5.77 -2.62
N GLY A 116 -56.93 5.74 -3.82
CA GLY A 116 -55.50 5.58 -4.09
C GLY A 116 -54.84 4.20 -4.08
N HIS A 117 -55.54 3.07 -4.22
CA HIS A 117 -54.95 1.72 -4.37
C HIS A 117 -54.01 1.56 -5.59
N ASN A 118 -52.83 2.19 -5.56
CA ASN A 118 -51.90 2.30 -6.68
C ASN A 118 -50.53 1.72 -6.36
N GLN A 119 -50.34 1.27 -5.13
CA GLN A 119 -49.26 0.40 -4.70
C GLN A 119 -49.84 -0.84 -4.03
N PHE A 120 -49.28 -2.01 -4.34
CA PHE A 120 -49.53 -3.25 -3.61
C PHE A 120 -48.27 -3.66 -2.87
N ASN A 121 -48.36 -3.86 -1.55
CA ASN A 121 -47.28 -4.34 -0.70
C ASN A 121 -47.45 -5.85 -0.43
N PHE A 122 -46.42 -6.67 -0.70
CA PHE A 122 -46.48 -8.13 -0.51
C PHE A 122 -46.22 -8.58 0.94
N PHE A 123 -45.77 -7.67 1.81
CA PHE A 123 -45.54 -7.88 3.25
C PHE A 123 -45.77 -6.55 4.00
N GLY A 124 -45.84 -6.54 5.35
CA GLY A 124 -45.83 -5.28 6.12
C GLY A 124 -46.95 -5.03 7.14
N GLY A 125 -47.45 -6.05 7.85
CA GLY A 125 -48.42 -5.85 8.93
C GLY A 125 -49.73 -5.18 8.46
N GLU A 126 -50.09 -4.03 9.04
CA GLU A 126 -51.30 -3.25 8.68
C GLU A 126 -51.24 -2.59 7.29
N GLU A 127 -50.04 -2.39 6.73
CA GLU A 127 -49.82 -1.82 5.40
C GLU A 127 -49.66 -2.92 4.31
N HIS A 128 -49.95 -4.19 4.63
CA HIS A 128 -50.01 -5.29 3.66
C HIS A 128 -51.24 -5.15 2.75
N GLY A 129 -51.05 -5.34 1.44
CA GLY A 129 -52.11 -5.24 0.44
C GLY A 129 -52.08 -3.90 -0.31
N TRP A 130 -53.26 -3.47 -0.80
CA TRP A 130 -53.41 -2.22 -1.54
C TRP A 130 -53.31 -1.00 -0.62
N VAL A 131 -52.44 -0.06 -0.97
CA VAL A 131 -52.22 1.19 -0.24
C VAL A 131 -52.08 2.38 -1.19
N ASP A 132 -52.22 3.56 -0.61
CA ASP A 132 -52.10 4.85 -1.28
C ASP A 132 -50.67 5.34 -1.40
N TYR A 133 -50.26 5.62 -2.64
CA TYR A 133 -48.97 6.23 -2.95
C TYR A 133 -49.18 7.58 -3.67
N HIS A 134 -49.01 8.68 -2.94
CA HIS A 134 -49.12 10.05 -3.44
C HIS A 134 -50.39 10.33 -4.28
N PRO A 135 -51.61 10.05 -3.78
CA PRO A 135 -52.85 10.24 -4.55
C PRO A 135 -53.10 11.70 -4.97
N GLY A 136 -52.49 12.67 -4.27
CA GLY A 136 -52.59 14.10 -4.56
C GLY A 136 -51.54 14.69 -5.50
N ASP A 137 -50.48 13.96 -5.85
CA ASP A 137 -49.41 14.44 -6.74
C ASP A 137 -49.67 13.98 -8.17
N GLU A 138 -49.22 14.72 -9.19
CA GLU A 138 -49.15 14.19 -10.56
C GLU A 138 -47.86 13.35 -10.72
N LYS A 139 -47.99 12.06 -11.04
CA LYS A 139 -46.85 11.15 -11.26
C LYS A 139 -46.95 10.48 -12.63
N LYS A 140 -46.21 11.00 -13.62
CA LYS A 140 -46.02 10.37 -14.94
C LYS A 140 -44.83 9.44 -14.93
N TYR A 141 -44.89 8.34 -15.68
CA TYR A 141 -43.74 7.47 -15.88
C TYR A 141 -42.86 7.99 -17.03
N ASN A 142 -41.98 8.94 -16.70
CA ASN A 142 -41.07 9.64 -17.63
C ASN A 142 -39.59 9.45 -17.23
N TYR A 143 -38.68 10.26 -17.80
CA TYR A 143 -37.22 10.17 -17.55
C TYR A 143 -36.84 10.18 -16.07
N GLY A 144 -37.58 10.89 -15.23
CA GLY A 144 -37.33 10.89 -13.78
C GLY A 144 -37.50 9.52 -13.13
N CYS A 145 -38.31 8.63 -13.72
CA CYS A 145 -38.52 7.26 -13.24
C CYS A 145 -37.64 6.25 -13.97
N PHE A 146 -37.52 6.35 -15.29
CA PHE A 146 -36.87 5.32 -16.08
C PHE A 146 -35.34 5.35 -15.97
N LYS A 147 -34.73 6.50 -15.62
CA LYS A 147 -33.27 6.65 -15.44
C LYS A 147 -32.63 5.62 -14.49
N CYS A 148 -33.42 5.03 -13.59
CA CYS A 148 -32.98 3.98 -12.65
C CYS A 148 -33.72 2.65 -12.84
N HIS A 149 -34.73 2.59 -13.72
CA HIS A 149 -35.69 1.49 -13.82
C HIS A 149 -35.78 0.89 -15.24
N THR A 150 -35.04 1.41 -16.21
CA THR A 150 -34.97 0.94 -17.61
C THR A 150 -33.53 0.99 -18.11
N THR A 151 -33.30 0.48 -19.32
CA THR A 151 -31.98 0.51 -20.00
C THR A 151 -32.03 1.34 -21.27
N GLY A 152 -31.04 2.22 -21.47
CA GLY A 152 -30.95 3.07 -22.66
C GLY A 152 -32.06 4.12 -22.73
N GLY A 153 -32.31 4.81 -21.63
CA GLY A 153 -33.39 5.79 -21.52
C GLY A 153 -33.06 7.12 -22.21
N ASP A 154 -33.99 7.69 -22.97
CA ASP A 154 -33.84 8.95 -23.70
C ASP A 154 -35.03 9.90 -23.40
N THR A 155 -34.74 11.17 -23.14
CA THR A 155 -35.75 12.20 -22.81
C THR A 155 -36.72 12.52 -23.96
N THR A 156 -36.41 12.12 -25.19
CA THR A 156 -37.17 12.40 -26.41
C THR A 156 -38.14 11.28 -26.75
N GLY A 157 -39.21 11.62 -27.47
CA GLY A 157 -40.21 10.65 -27.91
C GLY A 157 -41.14 10.16 -26.80
N THR A 158 -41.71 8.97 -27.01
CA THR A 158 -42.59 8.30 -26.06
C THR A 158 -42.53 6.78 -26.23
N TRP A 159 -42.39 6.07 -25.10
CA TRP A 159 -42.47 4.62 -25.03
C TRP A 159 -43.92 4.12 -25.09
N LEU A 160 -44.90 4.99 -24.78
CA LEU A 160 -46.33 4.70 -24.83
C LEU A 160 -47.00 5.48 -25.96
N ALA A 161 -47.34 4.78 -27.03
CA ALA A 161 -47.93 5.39 -28.22
C ALA A 161 -49.17 6.23 -27.88
N GLY A 162 -49.16 7.51 -28.26
CA GLY A 162 -50.27 8.44 -28.05
C GLY A 162 -50.22 9.25 -26.75
N VAL A 163 -49.19 9.09 -25.92
CA VAL A 163 -48.96 9.91 -24.72
C VAL A 163 -47.65 10.68 -24.87
N ASP A 164 -47.71 12.00 -24.98
CA ASP A 164 -46.53 12.83 -25.21
C ASP A 164 -45.69 13.03 -23.94
N GLY A 165 -44.37 13.18 -24.12
CA GLY A 165 -43.45 13.62 -23.05
C GLY A 165 -43.06 12.53 -22.05
N LEU A 166 -43.20 11.25 -22.43
CA LEU A 166 -42.77 10.13 -21.59
C LEU A 166 -41.33 9.67 -21.84
N GLY A 167 -40.67 10.09 -22.93
CA GLY A 167 -39.35 9.60 -23.32
C GLY A 167 -39.38 8.16 -23.86
N THR A 168 -38.24 7.64 -24.30
CA THR A 168 -38.09 6.25 -24.79
C THR A 168 -37.05 5.47 -24.00
N PHE A 169 -37.04 4.15 -24.10
CA PHE A 169 -35.99 3.28 -23.57
C PHE A 169 -35.83 2.06 -24.48
N THR A 170 -34.70 1.37 -24.40
CA THR A 170 -34.44 0.16 -25.18
C THR A 170 -35.05 -1.08 -24.54
N GLU A 171 -34.87 -1.24 -23.22
CA GLU A 171 -35.37 -2.38 -22.46
C GLU A 171 -36.02 -1.93 -21.14
N GLY A 172 -37.14 -2.55 -20.78
CA GLY A 172 -37.76 -2.36 -19.47
C GLY A 172 -36.95 -3.09 -18.39
N GLY A 173 -36.67 -2.43 -17.27
CA GLY A 173 -35.78 -2.97 -16.25
C GLY A 173 -34.31 -2.58 -16.47
N VAL A 174 -33.49 -2.88 -15.46
CA VAL A 174 -32.04 -2.67 -15.52
C VAL A 174 -31.41 -3.93 -16.14
N GLY A 175 -31.13 -3.83 -17.43
CA GLY A 175 -30.52 -4.84 -18.28
C GLY A 175 -29.00 -4.79 -18.28
N CYS A 176 -28.36 -5.73 -18.98
CA CYS A 176 -26.90 -5.84 -19.04
C CYS A 176 -26.27 -4.52 -19.51
N GLU A 177 -26.82 -3.92 -20.57
CA GLU A 177 -26.31 -2.69 -21.18
C GLU A 177 -26.61 -1.43 -20.36
N GLY A 178 -27.44 -1.52 -19.30
CA GLY A 178 -27.65 -0.42 -18.36
C GLY A 178 -26.45 -0.22 -17.41
N CYS A 179 -25.62 -1.26 -17.24
CA CYS A 179 -24.39 -1.21 -16.45
C CYS A 179 -23.12 -1.29 -17.32
N HIS A 180 -23.20 -1.94 -18.48
CA HIS A 180 -22.08 -2.16 -19.39
C HIS A 180 -22.07 -1.21 -20.60
N GLY A 181 -23.09 -0.36 -20.73
CA GLY A 181 -23.27 0.46 -21.93
C GLY A 181 -23.71 -0.36 -23.16
N PRO A 182 -23.92 0.31 -24.31
CA PRO A 182 -24.39 -0.35 -25.52
C PRO A 182 -23.33 -1.31 -26.09
N GLY A 183 -23.75 -2.53 -26.43
CA GLY A 183 -22.87 -3.65 -26.75
C GLY A 183 -22.70 -3.97 -28.24
N SER A 184 -23.28 -3.18 -29.16
CA SER A 184 -23.22 -3.49 -30.60
C SER A 184 -21.81 -3.70 -31.15
N THR A 185 -20.81 -2.95 -30.68
CA THR A 185 -19.41 -3.17 -31.09
C THR A 185 -18.85 -4.42 -30.42
N HIS A 186 -19.04 -4.55 -29.11
CA HIS A 186 -18.58 -5.69 -28.31
C HIS A 186 -19.09 -7.04 -28.85
N VAL A 187 -20.36 -7.15 -29.23
CA VAL A 187 -20.93 -8.38 -29.79
C VAL A 187 -20.23 -8.78 -31.10
N THR A 188 -19.72 -7.81 -31.87
CA THR A 188 -19.03 -8.08 -33.13
C THR A 188 -17.54 -8.36 -32.98
N SER A 189 -16.86 -7.68 -32.05
CA SER A 189 -15.41 -7.79 -31.83
C SER A 189 -15.02 -8.83 -30.77
N SER A 190 -15.94 -9.12 -29.85
CA SER A 190 -15.71 -9.89 -28.62
C SER A 190 -14.61 -9.32 -27.71
N SER A 191 -14.27 -8.03 -27.82
CA SER A 191 -13.29 -7.38 -26.95
C SER A 191 -13.97 -6.70 -25.76
N LYS A 192 -13.42 -6.89 -24.55
CA LYS A 192 -13.88 -6.19 -23.35
C LYS A 192 -13.64 -4.67 -23.41
N ASP A 193 -12.70 -4.23 -24.25
CA ASP A 193 -12.32 -2.83 -24.38
C ASP A 193 -13.34 -2.01 -25.21
N ASP A 194 -14.31 -2.69 -25.85
CA ASP A 194 -15.37 -2.07 -26.65
C ASP A 194 -16.66 -1.81 -25.84
N ILE A 195 -16.57 -1.91 -24.51
CA ILE A 195 -17.64 -1.69 -23.53
C ILE A 195 -17.32 -0.40 -22.75
N ASP A 196 -18.21 0.58 -22.82
CA ASP A 196 -18.13 1.83 -22.05
C ASP A 196 -19.22 1.83 -20.97
N ARG A 197 -18.82 1.58 -19.73
CA ARG A 197 -19.75 1.40 -18.59
C ARG A 197 -20.43 2.69 -18.14
N VAL A 198 -19.92 3.85 -18.52
CA VAL A 198 -20.49 5.17 -18.15
C VAL A 198 -21.16 5.86 -19.35
N TYR A 199 -21.27 5.17 -20.49
CA TYR A 199 -21.80 5.69 -21.75
C TYR A 199 -23.13 6.44 -21.62
N GLU A 200 -24.14 5.81 -21.00
CA GLU A 200 -25.50 6.37 -20.88
C GLU A 200 -25.49 7.70 -20.11
N TYR A 201 -24.64 7.81 -19.08
CA TYR A 201 -24.58 8.97 -18.20
C TYR A 201 -23.64 10.08 -18.69
N ALA A 202 -22.59 9.73 -19.43
CA ALA A 202 -21.68 10.69 -20.06
C ALA A 202 -22.31 11.42 -21.28
N HIS A 203 -23.28 10.78 -21.96
CA HIS A 203 -23.84 11.29 -23.22
C HIS A 203 -25.21 11.97 -23.11
N LEU A 204 -26.02 11.63 -22.11
CA LEU A 204 -27.42 12.11 -22.03
C LEU A 204 -27.66 13.14 -20.92
N ASP A 205 -26.79 13.26 -19.92
CA ASP A 205 -27.02 14.16 -18.79
C ASP A 205 -25.77 14.90 -18.26
N ASN A 206 -25.25 15.82 -19.08
CA ASN A 206 -24.26 16.82 -18.63
C ASN A 206 -24.86 17.90 -17.69
N SER A 207 -26.12 17.77 -17.27
CA SER A 207 -26.84 18.77 -16.47
C SER A 207 -27.04 18.40 -15.00
N LEU A 208 -26.81 17.14 -14.62
CA LEU A 208 -26.96 16.67 -13.23
C LEU A 208 -25.82 17.07 -12.27
N GLY A 209 -24.68 17.54 -12.79
CA GLY A 209 -23.47 17.70 -11.96
C GLY A 209 -22.92 16.34 -11.52
N GLY A 210 -21.61 16.25 -11.30
CA GLY A 210 -21.01 15.02 -10.78
C GLY A 210 -21.44 14.71 -9.35
N LEU A 211 -21.06 13.53 -8.82
CA LEU A 211 -21.32 13.17 -7.42
C LEU A 211 -20.50 14.07 -6.51
N GLN A 212 -21.11 14.77 -5.57
CA GLN A 212 -20.37 15.59 -4.62
C GLN A 212 -19.88 14.73 -3.46
N LEU A 213 -18.56 14.66 -3.27
CA LEU A 213 -17.88 13.95 -2.20
C LEU A 213 -16.89 14.91 -1.53
N ASP A 214 -17.13 15.28 -0.27
CA ASP A 214 -16.26 16.17 0.52
C ASP A 214 -15.87 17.48 -0.21
N GLY A 215 -16.81 18.06 -0.95
CA GLY A 215 -16.60 19.29 -1.73
C GLY A 215 -15.96 19.09 -3.10
N THR A 216 -15.62 17.86 -3.49
CA THR A 216 -15.13 17.48 -4.82
C THR A 216 -16.28 16.91 -5.65
N VAL A 217 -16.38 17.29 -6.92
CA VAL A 217 -17.41 16.79 -7.85
C VAL A 217 -16.81 15.67 -8.70
N ILE A 218 -17.24 14.43 -8.48
CA ILE A 218 -16.89 13.26 -9.28
C ILE A 218 -17.74 13.29 -10.55
N THR A 219 -17.17 13.78 -11.64
CA THR A 219 -17.83 13.79 -12.95
C THR A 219 -17.70 12.43 -13.64
N PRO A 220 -18.69 11.99 -14.44
CA PRO A 220 -18.53 10.84 -15.30
C PRO A 220 -17.36 11.10 -16.28
N ASP A 221 -16.32 10.30 -16.17
CA ASP A 221 -15.21 10.27 -17.13
C ASP A 221 -15.35 9.02 -17.98
N ALA A 222 -15.52 9.19 -19.30
CA ALA A 222 -15.60 8.10 -20.27
C ALA A 222 -14.32 7.25 -20.34
N ALA A 223 -13.22 7.71 -19.75
CA ALA A 223 -11.99 6.94 -19.57
C ALA A 223 -11.93 6.19 -18.22
N SER A 224 -12.87 6.40 -17.29
CA SER A 224 -12.86 5.78 -15.96
C SER A 224 -14.04 4.81 -15.77
N ASP A 225 -13.71 3.52 -15.60
CA ASP A 225 -14.66 2.45 -15.23
C ASP A 225 -15.04 2.51 -13.73
N ASN A 226 -15.47 3.68 -13.24
CA ASN A 226 -15.78 3.86 -11.82
C ASN A 226 -17.12 3.20 -11.44
N VAL A 227 -17.03 1.98 -10.92
CA VAL A 227 -18.18 1.16 -10.49
C VAL A 227 -19.01 1.82 -9.38
N ASN A 228 -18.37 2.57 -8.49
CA ASN A 228 -19.03 3.28 -7.40
C ASN A 228 -19.93 4.40 -7.96
N PHE A 229 -19.44 5.14 -8.96
CA PHE A 229 -20.24 6.13 -9.67
C PHE A 229 -21.45 5.49 -10.35
N LEU A 230 -21.23 4.38 -11.06
CA LEU A 230 -22.28 3.65 -11.77
C LEU A 230 -23.43 3.21 -10.86
N CYS A 231 -23.13 2.63 -9.69
CA CYS A 231 -24.18 2.23 -8.74
C CYS A 231 -24.88 3.46 -8.12
N GLY A 232 -24.13 4.52 -7.82
CA GLY A 232 -24.62 5.76 -7.21
C GLY A 232 -25.59 6.57 -8.09
N THR A 233 -25.63 6.34 -9.41
CA THR A 233 -26.62 6.99 -10.30
C THR A 233 -28.07 6.60 -9.95
N CYS A 234 -28.24 5.37 -9.43
CA CYS A 234 -29.54 4.79 -9.15
C CYS A 234 -29.82 4.59 -7.66
N HIS A 235 -28.78 4.35 -6.88
CA HIS A 235 -28.86 4.07 -5.45
C HIS A 235 -28.68 5.32 -4.55
N ASN A 236 -28.99 6.51 -5.09
CA ASN A 236 -28.96 7.78 -4.38
C ASN A 236 -30.18 8.67 -4.76
N ARG A 237 -30.44 9.72 -3.97
CA ARG A 237 -31.49 10.73 -4.28
C ARG A 237 -30.99 12.10 -4.71
N SER A 238 -29.95 12.63 -4.09
CA SER A 238 -29.67 14.07 -4.11
C SER A 238 -28.24 14.42 -4.54
N TYR A 239 -27.36 13.44 -4.68
CA TYR A 239 -25.94 13.59 -5.06
C TYR A 239 -25.14 14.52 -4.13
N THR A 240 -25.70 14.82 -2.95
CA THR A 240 -25.23 15.80 -1.97
C THR A 240 -25.59 15.34 -0.56
N ASP A 241 -24.75 15.67 0.41
CA ASP A 241 -25.09 15.74 1.84
C ASP A 241 -26.28 16.71 2.04
N PRO A 242 -27.42 16.30 2.66
CA PRO A 242 -27.55 15.18 3.60
C PRO A 242 -28.35 13.95 3.15
N ILE A 243 -28.13 12.83 3.86
CA ILE A 243 -28.87 11.56 3.73
C ILE A 243 -30.33 11.79 4.13
N ASN A 244 -31.25 11.70 3.16
CA ASN A 244 -32.63 12.17 3.37
C ASN A 244 -33.47 11.16 4.17
N SER A 245 -34.26 11.67 5.12
CA SER A 245 -35.23 10.90 5.90
C SER A 245 -36.64 11.49 5.81
N SER A 246 -37.65 10.68 6.12
CA SER A 246 -39.04 11.12 6.29
C SER A 246 -39.85 10.08 7.05
N GLY A 247 -40.81 10.53 7.85
CA GLY A 247 -41.70 9.62 8.61
C GLY A 247 -40.97 8.75 9.63
N GLY A 248 -39.80 9.20 10.11
CA GLY A 248 -38.97 8.46 11.05
C GLY A 248 -38.12 7.35 10.43
N PHE A 249 -37.95 7.31 9.10
CA PHE A 249 -37.08 6.35 8.41
C PHE A 249 -36.19 7.06 7.39
N ILE A 250 -35.04 6.46 7.08
CA ILE A 250 -34.24 6.87 5.91
C ILE A 250 -35.09 6.62 4.65
N LYS A 251 -35.05 7.52 3.67
CA LYS A 251 -35.77 7.30 2.42
C LYS A 251 -35.09 6.20 1.61
N HIS A 252 -35.87 5.37 0.92
CA HIS A 252 -35.32 4.44 -0.06
C HIS A 252 -34.51 5.16 -1.17
N HIS A 253 -33.48 4.48 -1.68
CA HIS A 253 -32.47 5.01 -2.62
C HIS A 253 -31.48 5.99 -1.98
N GLU A 254 -31.05 5.72 -0.75
CA GLU A 254 -29.99 6.48 -0.08
C GLU A 254 -28.79 5.56 0.22
N GLN A 255 -28.75 4.32 -0.29
CA GLN A 255 -27.69 3.36 0.08
C GLN A 255 -26.29 3.85 -0.33
N TRP A 256 -26.19 4.57 -1.45
CA TRP A 256 -24.97 5.24 -1.85
C TRP A 256 -24.61 6.38 -0.86
N ASP A 257 -25.59 7.25 -0.58
CA ASP A 257 -25.43 8.39 0.33
C ASP A 257 -25.05 7.95 1.75
N GLU A 258 -25.60 6.82 2.22
CA GLU A 258 -25.20 6.15 3.45
C GLU A 258 -23.76 5.64 3.35
N PHE A 259 -23.45 4.84 2.33
CA PHE A 259 -22.16 4.14 2.21
C PHE A 259 -20.96 5.08 2.15
N VAL A 260 -21.07 6.20 1.43
CA VAL A 260 -19.95 7.14 1.26
C VAL A 260 -19.53 7.83 2.56
N THR A 261 -20.41 7.89 3.57
CA THR A 261 -20.09 8.47 4.88
C THR A 261 -19.30 7.52 5.79
N THR A 262 -19.21 6.24 5.41
CA THR A 262 -18.71 5.17 6.28
C THR A 262 -17.20 5.01 6.27
N GLY A 263 -16.67 4.38 7.33
CA GLY A 263 -15.28 3.93 7.36
C GLY A 263 -14.94 2.94 6.25
N HIS A 264 -15.88 2.10 5.80
CA HIS A 264 -15.66 1.17 4.69
C HIS A 264 -15.33 1.89 3.38
N PHE A 265 -16.10 2.92 3.03
CA PHE A 265 -15.83 3.72 1.85
C PHE A 265 -14.50 4.49 1.97
N LYS A 266 -14.23 5.08 3.14
CA LYS A 266 -12.96 5.79 3.42
C LYS A 266 -11.74 4.87 3.33
N SER A 267 -11.90 3.58 3.60
CA SER A 267 -10.88 2.53 3.41
C SER A 267 -10.81 1.98 1.98
N GLY A 268 -11.43 2.65 1.00
CA GLY A 268 -11.35 2.30 -0.42
C GLY A 268 -12.34 1.23 -0.90
N PHE A 269 -13.35 0.86 -0.11
CA PHE A 269 -14.31 -0.16 -0.53
C PHE A 269 -15.29 0.39 -1.59
N SER A 270 -15.80 -0.52 -2.41
CA SER A 270 -16.85 -0.27 -3.40
C SER A 270 -18.07 -1.14 -3.14
N CYS A 271 -19.18 -0.84 -3.81
CA CYS A 271 -20.39 -1.68 -3.73
C CYS A 271 -20.09 -3.16 -4.07
N ILE A 272 -19.22 -3.39 -5.07
CA ILE A 272 -18.86 -4.73 -5.54
C ILE A 272 -17.81 -5.43 -4.66
N THR A 273 -17.22 -4.72 -3.70
CA THR A 273 -16.35 -5.35 -2.68
C THR A 273 -17.14 -6.35 -1.85
N CYS A 274 -18.44 -6.09 -1.63
CA CYS A 274 -19.33 -6.96 -0.85
C CYS A 274 -20.45 -7.59 -1.69
N HIS A 275 -20.82 -7.03 -2.85
CA HIS A 275 -21.91 -7.53 -3.68
C HIS A 275 -21.46 -8.08 -5.03
N ASP A 276 -21.98 -9.24 -5.46
CA ASP A 276 -21.97 -9.62 -6.88
C ASP A 276 -23.15 -8.90 -7.57
N PRO A 277 -22.90 -8.01 -8.54
CA PRO A 277 -23.94 -7.21 -9.17
C PRO A 277 -24.91 -8.02 -10.04
N HIS A 278 -24.57 -9.27 -10.40
CA HIS A 278 -25.43 -10.15 -11.19
C HIS A 278 -26.37 -10.98 -10.32
N LYS A 279 -25.99 -11.24 -9.07
CA LYS A 279 -26.72 -12.16 -8.18
C LYS A 279 -27.68 -11.42 -7.27
N ARG A 280 -28.69 -12.14 -6.78
CA ARG A 280 -29.68 -11.58 -5.85
C ARG A 280 -29.08 -11.43 -4.44
N ALA A 281 -29.40 -10.31 -3.78
CA ALA A 281 -29.04 -10.06 -2.39
C ALA A 281 -30.19 -10.34 -1.38
N ILE A 282 -31.38 -10.73 -1.86
CA ILE A 282 -32.60 -10.98 -1.06
C ILE A 282 -33.08 -12.42 -1.33
N TRP A 283 -33.80 -13.04 -0.38
CA TRP A 283 -34.33 -14.42 -0.41
C TRP A 283 -33.23 -15.49 -0.53
N ASP A 284 -32.46 -15.66 0.55
CA ASP A 284 -31.30 -16.57 0.61
C ASP A 284 -30.26 -16.28 -0.49
N GLY A 285 -30.09 -15.00 -0.80
CA GLY A 285 -29.25 -14.55 -1.91
C GLY A 285 -27.77 -14.84 -1.69
N ASP A 286 -27.13 -15.39 -2.72
CA ASP A 286 -25.70 -15.70 -2.80
C ASP A 286 -24.88 -14.53 -3.40
N GLY A 287 -25.51 -13.36 -3.56
CA GLY A 287 -24.89 -12.15 -4.07
C GLY A 287 -24.02 -11.39 -3.06
N ILE A 288 -23.69 -11.97 -1.91
CA ILE A 288 -22.71 -11.41 -0.97
C ILE A 288 -21.36 -12.09 -1.20
N SER A 289 -20.41 -11.36 -1.77
CA SER A 289 -19.07 -11.85 -2.12
C SER A 289 -18.11 -11.87 -0.94
N LYS A 290 -18.31 -10.99 0.05
CA LYS A 290 -17.43 -10.84 1.21
C LYS A 290 -18.25 -10.67 2.49
N THR A 291 -18.02 -11.53 3.47
CA THR A 291 -18.74 -11.49 4.75
C THR A 291 -18.04 -10.60 5.77
N CYS A 292 -18.76 -10.09 6.77
CA CYS A 292 -18.22 -9.20 7.79
C CYS A 292 -17.04 -9.84 8.55
N GLU A 293 -17.17 -11.14 8.85
CA GLU A 293 -16.19 -11.93 9.62
C GLU A 293 -14.86 -12.12 8.89
N SER A 294 -14.83 -11.92 7.57
CA SER A 294 -13.58 -11.98 6.80
C SER A 294 -12.62 -10.83 7.12
N CYS A 295 -13.13 -9.72 7.67
CA CYS A 295 -12.35 -8.52 7.97
C CYS A 295 -12.45 -8.11 9.45
N HIS A 296 -13.58 -8.38 10.12
CA HIS A 296 -13.85 -8.00 11.52
C HIS A 296 -13.66 -9.20 12.47
N THR A 297 -12.48 -9.82 12.46
CA THR A 297 -12.24 -11.12 13.10
C THR A 297 -12.30 -11.08 14.63
N THR A 298 -11.92 -9.96 15.25
CA THR A 298 -11.92 -9.81 16.72
C THR A 298 -13.33 -9.57 17.28
N GLN A 299 -14.18 -8.86 16.52
CA GLN A 299 -15.55 -8.53 16.90
C GLN A 299 -16.50 -9.74 16.84
N VAL A 300 -16.14 -10.83 16.13
CA VAL A 300 -16.92 -12.08 16.04
C VAL A 300 -17.11 -12.75 17.41
N THR A 301 -16.24 -12.46 18.39
CA THR A 301 -16.30 -13.05 19.73
C THR A 301 -17.31 -12.36 20.67
N MET A 302 -17.81 -11.17 20.31
CA MET A 302 -18.67 -10.34 21.18
C MET A 302 -20.17 -10.54 20.92
N THR A 303 -20.66 -11.78 21.02
CA THR A 303 -22.08 -12.03 20.87
C THR A 303 -22.76 -12.20 22.24
N ASN A 304 -23.56 -11.20 22.63
CA ASN A 304 -24.62 -11.35 23.63
C ASN A 304 -25.79 -12.25 23.13
N HIS A 305 -25.66 -12.83 21.92
CA HIS A 305 -26.66 -13.65 21.24
C HIS A 305 -26.06 -15.00 20.84
N SER A 306 -26.67 -16.13 21.21
CA SER A 306 -26.23 -17.46 20.78
C SER A 306 -26.84 -17.80 19.42
N SER A 307 -26.08 -17.76 18.32
CA SER A 307 -26.47 -18.17 16.95
C SER A 307 -27.78 -17.56 16.36
N SER A 308 -28.50 -16.71 17.10
CA SER A 308 -29.84 -16.23 16.75
C SER A 308 -29.85 -14.86 16.07
N ALA A 309 -28.72 -14.16 16.03
CA ALA A 309 -28.53 -12.90 15.33
C ALA A 309 -27.15 -12.91 14.64
N ASN A 310 -27.05 -12.28 13.48
CA ASN A 310 -25.79 -12.10 12.74
C ASN A 310 -25.41 -10.60 12.66
N CYS A 311 -24.24 -10.30 12.09
CA CYS A 311 -23.72 -8.94 12.00
C CYS A 311 -24.70 -7.96 11.32
N VAL A 312 -25.35 -8.40 10.23
CA VAL A 312 -26.23 -7.53 9.44
C VAL A 312 -27.55 -7.21 10.16
N ASP A 313 -27.95 -8.00 11.16
CA ASP A 313 -29.18 -7.74 11.91
C ASP A 313 -29.08 -6.47 12.77
N CYS A 314 -27.89 -6.20 13.33
CA CYS A 314 -27.63 -5.00 14.15
C CYS A 314 -27.02 -3.85 13.34
N HIS A 315 -26.07 -4.15 12.45
CA HIS A 315 -25.27 -3.16 11.73
C HIS A 315 -25.85 -2.77 10.36
N MET A 316 -26.78 -3.56 9.83
CA MET A 316 -27.53 -3.22 8.62
C MET A 316 -29.02 -3.43 8.87
N PRO A 317 -29.60 -2.85 9.94
CA PRO A 317 -30.99 -3.05 10.28
C PRO A 317 -31.87 -2.43 9.18
N PHE A 318 -33.15 -2.81 9.17
CA PHE A 318 -34.12 -2.21 8.27
C PHE A 318 -34.45 -0.76 8.70
N ALA A 319 -33.52 0.18 8.59
CA ALA A 319 -33.72 1.58 9.02
C ALA A 319 -34.28 2.50 7.92
N ALA A 320 -34.40 1.99 6.68
CA ALA A 320 -34.96 2.73 5.55
C ALA A 320 -36.36 2.19 5.16
N LYS A 321 -37.23 3.10 4.71
CA LYS A 321 -38.60 2.79 4.24
C LYS A 321 -38.76 3.11 2.75
N SER A 322 -39.15 2.09 2.01
CA SER A 322 -39.52 2.14 0.60
C SER A 322 -41.02 2.03 0.41
N GLY A 323 -41.64 0.99 0.96
CA GLY A 323 -43.07 0.72 0.84
C GLY A 323 -43.75 0.63 2.19
N THR A 324 -43.14 -0.10 3.14
CA THR A 324 -43.81 -0.46 4.38
C THR A 324 -42.87 -0.55 5.60
N THR A 325 -43.46 -0.65 6.79
CA THR A 325 -42.78 -1.04 8.03
C THR A 325 -43.03 -2.50 8.36
N ARG A 326 -42.12 -3.11 9.12
CA ARG A 326 -42.21 -4.48 9.61
C ARG A 326 -42.42 -4.47 11.13
N GLY A 327 -43.23 -5.40 11.63
CA GLY A 327 -43.47 -5.55 13.07
C GLY A 327 -44.17 -4.35 13.72
N ALA A 328 -44.28 -4.39 15.05
CA ALA A 328 -44.99 -3.38 15.86
C ALA A 328 -44.04 -2.38 16.55
N SER A 329 -42.72 -2.55 16.44
CA SER A 329 -41.71 -1.74 17.15
C SER A 329 -41.67 -0.27 16.73
N GLY A 330 -42.05 0.02 15.48
CA GLY A 330 -41.87 1.35 14.87
C GLY A 330 -40.43 1.66 14.45
N TYR A 331 -39.48 0.75 14.64
CA TYR A 331 -38.04 0.93 14.32
C TYR A 331 -37.55 -0.01 13.21
N LYS A 332 -38.47 -0.51 12.38
CA LYS A 332 -38.17 -1.50 11.35
C LYS A 332 -38.95 -1.20 10.08
N GLY A 333 -38.25 -0.68 9.08
CA GLY A 333 -38.71 -0.45 7.72
C GLY A 333 -38.61 -1.71 6.86
N ASP A 334 -38.32 -1.54 5.58
CA ASP A 334 -38.24 -2.62 4.60
C ASP A 334 -36.97 -2.58 3.73
N VAL A 335 -36.07 -1.62 3.97
CA VAL A 335 -34.74 -1.51 3.35
C VAL A 335 -33.64 -1.52 4.41
N ARG A 336 -32.61 -2.35 4.19
CA ARG A 336 -31.42 -2.39 5.06
C ARG A 336 -30.56 -1.14 4.87
N SER A 337 -30.12 -0.58 5.98
CA SER A 337 -29.18 0.55 6.02
C SER A 337 -27.74 0.10 5.69
N HIS A 338 -26.95 1.04 5.16
CA HIS A 338 -25.53 0.87 4.87
C HIS A 338 -24.66 1.84 5.68
N LEU A 339 -25.12 2.27 6.87
CA LEU A 339 -24.35 3.13 7.78
C LEU A 339 -23.35 2.35 8.65
N PHE A 340 -23.62 1.06 8.94
CA PHE A 340 -22.83 0.12 9.75
C PHE A 340 -22.56 0.52 11.21
N ALA A 341 -22.06 1.72 11.47
CA ALA A 341 -21.74 2.22 12.80
C ALA A 341 -23.01 2.42 13.63
N ILE A 342 -22.95 2.12 14.93
CA ILE A 342 -24.05 2.26 15.88
C ILE A 342 -23.59 3.20 17.00
N SER A 343 -24.37 4.24 17.32
CA SER A 343 -24.06 5.10 18.46
C SER A 343 -24.36 4.38 19.78
N ALA A 344 -23.58 4.65 20.82
CA ALA A 344 -23.79 4.11 22.17
C ALA A 344 -24.64 5.03 23.06
N ASN A 345 -25.56 5.81 22.48
CA ASN A 345 -26.36 6.81 23.19
C ASN A 345 -27.85 6.75 22.80
N SER A 346 -28.71 7.42 23.57
CA SER A 346 -30.16 7.45 23.37
C SER A 346 -30.62 8.49 22.35
N GLU A 347 -29.70 9.18 21.66
CA GLU A 347 -30.06 10.23 20.73
C GLU A 347 -30.67 9.67 19.44
N SER A 348 -31.63 10.41 18.90
CA SER A 348 -32.15 10.15 17.55
C SER A 348 -31.03 10.18 16.53
N MET A 349 -31.05 9.23 15.58
CA MET A 349 -30.17 9.27 14.41
C MET A 349 -30.63 10.29 13.36
N PHE A 350 -31.85 10.83 13.49
CA PHE A 350 -32.38 11.87 12.60
C PHE A 350 -32.24 13.27 13.22
N THR A 351 -32.14 14.27 12.35
CA THR A 351 -32.19 15.69 12.70
C THR A 351 -33.47 16.02 13.47
N SER A 352 -33.48 17.14 14.20
CA SER A 352 -34.63 17.51 15.06
C SER A 352 -35.94 17.73 14.28
N ASP A 353 -35.86 18.06 12.99
CA ASP A 353 -36.99 18.19 12.08
C ASP A 353 -37.32 16.89 11.32
N GLY A 354 -36.51 15.83 11.50
CA GLY A 354 -36.67 14.51 10.89
C GLY A 354 -36.41 14.45 9.39
N SER A 355 -35.78 15.49 8.82
CA SER A 355 -35.56 15.61 7.38
C SER A 355 -34.32 14.86 6.87
N ALA A 356 -33.33 14.59 7.74
CA ALA A 356 -32.12 13.85 7.39
C ALA A 356 -31.56 12.99 8.54
N VAL A 357 -30.64 12.07 8.21
CA VAL A 357 -29.72 11.46 9.19
C VAL A 357 -28.75 12.53 9.69
N ARG A 358 -28.42 12.49 10.98
CA ARG A 358 -27.45 13.42 11.58
C ARG A 358 -26.04 13.07 11.16
N ASP A 359 -25.34 14.05 10.61
CA ASP A 359 -23.90 14.06 10.37
C ASP A 359 -23.40 15.47 10.70
N ASP A 360 -22.92 15.67 11.91
CA ASP A 360 -22.58 16.99 12.46
C ASP A 360 -21.29 16.93 13.29
N ASP A 361 -20.73 18.09 13.67
CA ASP A 361 -19.47 18.19 14.44
C ASP A 361 -19.47 17.39 15.76
N THR A 362 -20.64 16.99 16.25
CA THR A 362 -20.78 16.22 17.50
C THR A 362 -20.96 14.73 17.26
N ARG A 363 -21.24 14.31 16.02
CA ARG A 363 -21.58 12.93 15.66
C ARG A 363 -21.54 12.69 14.15
N SER A 364 -20.75 11.71 13.72
CA SER A 364 -20.82 11.18 12.35
C SER A 364 -22.12 10.41 12.07
N ALA A 365 -22.51 10.34 10.80
CA ALA A 365 -23.64 9.52 10.33
C ALA A 365 -23.56 8.09 10.87
N SER A 366 -24.54 7.69 11.69
CA SER A 366 -24.56 6.37 12.34
C SER A 366 -25.98 5.93 12.71
N LEU A 367 -26.17 4.62 12.83
CA LEU A 367 -27.38 4.01 13.41
C LEU A 367 -27.55 4.41 14.89
N SER A 368 -28.80 4.36 15.37
CA SER A 368 -29.10 4.46 16.81
C SER A 368 -29.44 3.07 17.39
N PRO A 369 -29.24 2.85 18.70
CA PRO A 369 -29.66 1.62 19.37
C PRO A 369 -31.16 1.30 19.22
N ALA A 370 -31.99 2.32 18.96
CA ALA A 370 -33.40 2.11 18.67
C ALA A 370 -33.62 1.28 17.41
N PHE A 371 -32.95 1.62 16.31
CA PHE A 371 -33.04 0.88 15.03
C PHE A 371 -32.26 -0.44 15.06
N SER A 372 -31.10 -0.47 15.72
CA SER A 372 -30.26 -1.66 15.77
C SER A 372 -30.77 -2.74 16.72
N CYS A 373 -31.53 -2.40 17.76
CA CYS A 373 -31.93 -3.36 18.81
C CYS A 373 -33.44 -3.50 18.96
N LEU A 374 -34.20 -2.40 18.96
CA LEU A 374 -35.65 -2.44 19.27
C LEU A 374 -36.50 -2.98 18.12
N GLY A 375 -35.94 -3.07 16.91
CA GLY A 375 -36.56 -3.78 15.79
C GLY A 375 -36.67 -5.31 15.98
N CYS A 376 -36.10 -5.84 17.07
CA CYS A 376 -36.30 -7.22 17.55
C CYS A 376 -36.79 -7.24 19.00
N HIS A 377 -36.16 -6.45 19.89
CA HIS A 377 -36.46 -6.42 21.33
C HIS A 377 -37.68 -5.55 21.71
N ASN A 378 -38.55 -5.22 20.77
CA ASN A 378 -39.83 -4.55 21.02
C ASN A 378 -40.77 -4.74 19.82
N ASP A 379 -40.57 -5.80 19.02
CA ASP A 379 -41.14 -5.94 17.67
C ASP A 379 -42.43 -6.76 17.63
N ASP A 380 -42.50 -7.86 18.37
CA ASP A 380 -43.71 -8.67 18.52
C ASP A 380 -43.87 -9.11 19.98
N PRO A 381 -44.93 -8.67 20.68
CA PRO A 381 -45.16 -9.05 22.09
C PRO A 381 -45.48 -10.55 22.27
N ASN A 382 -45.59 -11.33 21.19
CA ASN A 382 -45.87 -12.77 21.20
C ASN A 382 -44.70 -13.62 20.72
N ASP A 383 -43.53 -13.04 20.41
CA ASP A 383 -42.35 -13.81 20.08
C ASP A 383 -41.60 -14.31 21.35
N ALA A 384 -40.52 -15.06 21.15
CA ALA A 384 -39.70 -15.57 22.25
C ALA A 384 -38.51 -14.65 22.59
N ILE A 385 -38.47 -13.43 22.02
CA ILE A 385 -37.40 -12.45 22.20
C ILE A 385 -37.77 -11.56 23.39
N GLN A 386 -36.82 -11.32 24.28
CA GLN A 386 -37.08 -10.49 25.46
C GLN A 386 -37.24 -9.02 25.05
N ASP A 387 -38.38 -8.41 25.40
CA ASP A 387 -38.58 -6.97 25.25
C ASP A 387 -37.62 -6.13 26.11
N LYS A 388 -37.13 -5.02 25.56
CA LYS A 388 -36.20 -4.07 26.22
C LYS A 388 -36.61 -2.62 26.01
N THR A 389 -36.24 -1.76 26.96
CA THR A 389 -36.40 -0.31 26.83
C THR A 389 -35.22 0.31 26.07
N LEU A 390 -35.38 1.54 25.56
CA LEU A 390 -34.29 2.28 24.91
C LEU A 390 -33.06 2.41 25.82
N ASP A 391 -33.25 2.81 27.08
CA ASP A 391 -32.15 2.93 28.05
C ASP A 391 -31.40 1.60 28.27
N ALA A 392 -32.14 0.48 28.28
CA ALA A 392 -31.53 -0.83 28.45
C ALA A 392 -30.67 -1.23 27.24
N VAL A 393 -31.14 -0.96 26.01
CA VAL A 393 -30.35 -1.27 24.80
C VAL A 393 -29.18 -0.31 24.61
N VAL A 394 -29.30 0.95 25.05
CA VAL A 394 -28.19 1.91 25.05
C VAL A 394 -27.05 1.44 25.95
N MET A 395 -27.35 0.94 27.15
CA MET A 395 -26.30 0.38 28.03
C MET A 395 -25.63 -0.85 27.41
N VAL A 396 -26.39 -1.72 26.73
CA VAL A 396 -25.82 -2.89 26.04
C VAL A 396 -24.96 -2.45 24.85
N ALA A 397 -25.44 -1.52 24.02
CA ALA A 397 -24.67 -0.95 22.92
C ALA A 397 -23.37 -0.32 23.45
N ALA A 398 -23.42 0.43 24.56
CA ALA A 398 -22.23 0.95 25.20
C ALA A 398 -21.24 -0.15 25.57
N THR A 399 -21.65 -1.27 26.18
CA THR A 399 -20.71 -2.36 26.48
C THR A 399 -20.10 -3.06 25.26
N MET A 400 -20.79 -3.01 24.11
CA MET A 400 -20.34 -3.62 22.86
C MET A 400 -19.51 -2.67 21.98
N HIS A 401 -19.61 -1.36 22.22
CA HIS A 401 -19.00 -0.30 21.42
C HIS A 401 -18.09 0.64 22.22
N THR A 402 -18.03 0.51 23.55
CA THR A 402 -16.80 0.85 24.26
C THR A 402 -15.76 -0.13 23.77
N ASP A 403 -14.62 0.39 23.34
CA ASP A 403 -13.41 -0.41 23.24
C ASP A 403 -13.33 -1.28 24.49
N MET A 404 -13.66 -2.56 24.36
CA MET A 404 -13.23 -3.56 25.33
C MET A 404 -11.72 -3.79 25.10
N GLN A 405 -10.95 -2.70 25.20
CA GLN A 405 -9.62 -2.72 25.77
C GLN A 405 -9.68 -2.94 27.30
N SER A 406 -10.83 -3.27 27.88
CA SER A 406 -10.84 -3.88 29.22
C SER A 406 -10.44 -5.37 29.11
N THR A 407 -9.13 -5.62 29.27
CA THR A 407 -8.42 -6.89 29.61
C THR A 407 -7.77 -7.74 28.51
N ALA A 408 -7.60 -7.22 27.29
CA ALA A 408 -6.61 -7.80 26.38
C ALA A 408 -5.22 -7.49 26.95
N GLU A 409 -4.59 -8.49 27.56
CA GLU A 409 -3.31 -8.36 28.26
C GLU A 409 -2.24 -9.11 27.46
N HIS A 410 -1.03 -8.57 27.51
CA HIS A 410 0.14 -9.22 26.98
C HIS A 410 0.55 -10.37 27.91
N VAL A 411 0.77 -11.55 27.36
CA VAL A 411 1.08 -12.77 28.13
C VAL A 411 2.57 -13.13 28.09
N GLY A 412 3.33 -12.44 27.25
CA GLY A 412 4.76 -12.64 27.10
C GLY A 412 5.15 -13.76 26.13
N ASN A 413 6.37 -13.63 25.60
CA ASN A 413 6.86 -14.45 24.49
C ASN A 413 6.96 -15.95 24.86
N GLU A 414 7.36 -16.25 26.10
CA GLU A 414 7.45 -17.62 26.61
C GLU A 414 6.10 -18.33 26.59
N ALA A 415 5.03 -17.64 26.97
CA ALA A 415 3.69 -18.21 27.00
C ALA A 415 3.24 -18.66 25.59
N CYS A 416 3.56 -17.88 24.56
CA CYS A 416 3.30 -18.26 23.16
C CYS A 416 4.10 -19.52 22.77
N LEU A 417 5.39 -19.56 23.10
CA LEU A 417 6.30 -20.63 22.69
C LEU A 417 6.04 -21.97 23.40
N VAL A 418 5.32 -22.01 24.53
CA VAL A 418 4.84 -23.27 25.12
C VAL A 418 4.02 -24.08 24.11
N CYS A 419 3.19 -23.41 23.30
CA CYS A 419 2.37 -24.06 22.27
C CYS A 419 3.08 -24.09 20.90
N HIS A 420 3.80 -23.02 20.55
CA HIS A 420 4.47 -22.83 19.26
C HIS A 420 5.94 -23.31 19.23
N SER A 421 6.22 -24.45 19.87
CA SER A 421 7.54 -25.10 19.88
C SER A 421 7.54 -26.49 19.21
N ASN A 422 6.47 -26.82 18.49
CA ASN A 422 6.37 -28.07 17.74
C ASN A 422 5.88 -27.82 16.31
N GLU A 423 6.33 -28.66 15.38
CA GLU A 423 6.01 -28.53 13.95
C GLU A 423 4.50 -28.55 13.66
N ALA A 424 3.70 -29.30 14.43
CA ALA A 424 2.27 -29.45 14.16
C ALA A 424 1.44 -28.16 14.38
N LEU A 425 1.94 -27.24 15.20
CA LEU A 425 1.32 -25.94 15.48
C LEU A 425 2.14 -24.76 14.92
N GLY A 426 3.14 -25.04 14.09
CA GLY A 426 4.15 -24.08 13.65
C GLY A 426 5.20 -23.85 14.73
N ASP A 427 6.44 -24.28 14.47
CA ASP A 427 7.57 -24.03 15.36
C ASP A 427 8.10 -22.61 15.14
N MET A 428 7.90 -21.75 16.14
CA MET A 428 8.34 -20.35 16.12
C MET A 428 9.56 -20.11 17.03
N THR A 429 10.21 -21.18 17.52
CA THR A 429 11.34 -21.06 18.45
C THR A 429 12.57 -20.39 17.85
N GLY A 430 12.69 -20.37 16.52
CA GLY A 430 13.77 -19.68 15.82
C GLY A 430 13.79 -18.17 16.07
N TRP A 431 12.65 -17.55 16.41
CA TRP A 431 12.55 -16.13 16.79
C TRP A 431 13.58 -15.74 17.86
N ARG A 432 13.88 -16.63 18.82
CA ARG A 432 14.85 -16.38 19.91
C ARG A 432 16.25 -16.07 19.45
N SER A 433 16.61 -16.47 18.24
CA SER A 433 17.95 -16.23 17.68
C SER A 433 18.04 -14.91 16.91
N THR A 434 16.90 -14.25 16.70
CA THR A 434 16.80 -13.06 15.85
C THR A 434 17.23 -11.80 16.60
N MET A 435 17.48 -10.75 15.81
CA MET A 435 17.69 -9.39 16.33
C MET A 435 16.42 -8.78 16.92
N HIS A 436 15.22 -9.27 16.55
CA HIS A 436 13.98 -8.83 17.17
C HIS A 436 13.93 -9.26 18.64
N ALA A 437 14.32 -10.51 18.93
CA ALA A 437 14.36 -11.04 20.29
C ALA A 437 15.53 -10.51 21.15
N ASN A 438 16.64 -10.08 20.53
CA ASN A 438 17.89 -9.75 21.23
C ASN A 438 18.50 -8.41 20.80
N GLY A 439 17.68 -7.47 20.31
CA GLY A 439 18.14 -6.15 19.91
C GLY A 439 18.81 -5.42 21.06
N PHE A 440 18.19 -5.50 22.24
CA PHE A 440 18.73 -5.07 23.52
C PHE A 440 19.04 -6.25 24.43
N SER A 441 20.11 -6.16 25.19
CA SER A 441 20.47 -7.18 26.17
C SER A 441 21.10 -6.59 27.43
N VAL A 442 20.73 -7.15 28.58
CA VAL A 442 21.39 -6.90 29.87
C VAL A 442 22.76 -7.58 29.85
N PRO A 443 23.87 -6.80 29.91
CA PRO A 443 25.20 -7.37 29.85
C PRO A 443 25.53 -8.09 31.16
N LYS A 444 25.88 -9.38 31.06
CA LYS A 444 26.32 -10.20 32.20
C LYS A 444 27.77 -10.66 31.99
N GLY A 445 28.55 -10.73 33.06
CA GLY A 445 29.96 -11.14 33.00
C GLY A 445 30.15 -12.53 32.41
N ALA A 446 29.19 -13.43 32.64
CA ALA A 446 29.14 -14.79 32.11
C ALA A 446 28.87 -14.87 30.60
N ASN A 447 28.45 -13.77 29.97
CA ASN A 447 28.14 -13.66 28.54
C ASN A 447 29.16 -12.80 27.77
N THR A 448 30.31 -12.48 28.38
CA THR A 448 31.41 -11.80 27.70
C THR A 448 31.79 -12.51 26.39
N LEU A 449 32.02 -11.73 25.33
CA LEU A 449 32.32 -12.18 23.95
C LEU A 449 31.29 -13.14 23.35
N LYS A 450 30.05 -13.15 23.86
CA LYS A 450 28.94 -13.89 23.24
C LYS A 450 28.08 -12.94 22.41
N ASN A 451 27.90 -13.36 21.17
CA ASN A 451 27.05 -12.72 20.19
C ASN A 451 25.62 -12.49 20.72
N LEU A 452 25.07 -11.30 20.44
CA LEU A 452 23.71 -10.84 20.77
C LEU A 452 23.39 -10.64 22.26
N ILE A 453 23.96 -11.44 23.16
CA ILE A 453 23.54 -11.52 24.57
C ILE A 453 24.57 -10.96 25.57
N GLY A 454 25.67 -10.38 25.09
CA GLY A 454 26.74 -9.85 25.93
C GLY A 454 27.62 -8.81 25.24
N ILE A 455 28.69 -8.40 25.91
CA ILE A 455 29.67 -7.45 25.37
C ILE A 455 30.59 -8.17 24.39
N VAL A 456 30.69 -7.67 23.16
CA VAL A 456 31.53 -8.26 22.10
C VAL A 456 32.76 -7.42 21.74
N ALA A 457 33.02 -6.37 22.52
CA ALA A 457 34.12 -5.45 22.25
C ALA A 457 35.49 -6.08 22.56
N ASP A 458 36.32 -6.18 21.53
CA ASP A 458 37.70 -6.68 21.56
C ASP A 458 38.50 -5.97 20.45
N ALA A 459 38.73 -4.66 20.63
CA ALA A 459 39.32 -3.80 19.62
C ALA A 459 40.81 -4.11 19.36
N ASN A 460 41.52 -4.58 20.39
CA ASN A 460 42.92 -5.01 20.27
C ASN A 460 43.06 -6.47 19.77
N GLN A 461 41.94 -7.20 19.61
CA GLN A 461 41.88 -8.58 19.15
C GLN A 461 42.72 -9.55 19.98
N ASN A 462 42.76 -9.34 21.30
CA ASN A 462 43.52 -10.18 22.22
C ASN A 462 42.69 -11.34 22.81
N GLY A 463 41.39 -11.42 22.47
CA GLY A 463 40.45 -12.43 22.97
C GLY A 463 39.89 -12.12 24.36
N THR A 464 40.06 -10.90 24.84
CA THR A 464 39.52 -10.38 26.10
C THR A 464 38.59 -9.22 25.80
N ASP A 465 37.52 -9.13 26.58
CA ASP A 465 36.57 -8.03 26.53
C ASP A 465 37.22 -6.73 27.03
N ASP A 466 37.21 -5.70 26.18
CA ASP A 466 37.84 -4.39 26.44
C ASP A 466 37.35 -3.75 27.76
N PHE A 467 36.11 -4.02 28.19
CA PHE A 467 35.61 -3.52 29.49
C PHE A 467 36.27 -4.23 30.67
N LYS A 468 36.57 -5.53 30.53
CA LYS A 468 37.25 -6.31 31.58
C LYS A 468 38.73 -5.98 31.69
N GLU A 469 39.32 -5.42 30.62
CA GLU A 469 40.68 -4.90 30.64
C GLU A 469 40.79 -3.53 31.33
N GLY A 470 39.68 -2.80 31.47
CA GLY A 470 39.71 -1.44 32.00
C GLY A 470 40.22 -0.42 30.97
N LEU A 471 39.97 -0.67 29.68
CA LEU A 471 40.62 0.04 28.59
C LEU A 471 40.19 1.51 28.50
N SER A 472 41.15 2.42 28.32
CA SER A 472 40.87 3.79 27.93
C SER A 472 40.73 3.89 26.41
N LEU A 473 39.69 4.58 25.92
CA LEU A 473 39.48 4.72 24.49
C LEU A 473 40.48 5.68 23.80
N SER A 474 41.37 6.32 24.54
CA SER A 474 42.53 7.04 23.99
C SER A 474 43.83 6.22 23.98
N ASP A 475 43.77 4.94 24.36
CA ASP A 475 44.93 4.05 24.34
C ASP A 475 45.46 3.87 22.90
N ALA A 476 46.77 4.02 22.73
CA ALA A 476 47.43 3.92 21.43
C ALA A 476 47.51 2.48 20.88
N SER A 477 47.18 1.48 21.69
CA SER A 477 47.15 0.05 21.29
C SER A 477 45.88 -0.34 20.53
N ILE A 478 44.86 0.52 20.48
CA ILE A 478 43.61 0.28 19.77
C ILE A 478 43.36 1.31 18.67
N THR A 479 42.49 0.97 17.73
CA THR A 479 41.97 1.92 16.74
C THR A 479 40.74 2.61 17.34
N SER A 480 40.83 3.91 17.57
CA SER A 480 39.76 4.67 18.23
C SER A 480 39.73 6.12 17.77
N LYS A 481 38.51 6.62 17.52
CA LYS A 481 38.25 8.05 17.26
C LYS A 481 38.27 8.91 18.53
N PHE A 482 38.51 8.31 19.70
CA PHE A 482 38.64 9.04 20.97
C PHE A 482 40.09 9.39 21.32
N ALA A 483 41.07 9.12 20.46
CA ALA A 483 42.48 9.47 20.71
C ALA A 483 42.67 10.97 21.04
N ASP A 484 41.97 11.85 20.33
CA ASP A 484 42.07 13.31 20.51
C ASP A 484 41.44 13.80 21.82
N TYR A 485 40.63 12.97 22.48
CA TYR A 485 39.97 13.32 23.75
C TYR A 485 40.95 13.25 24.93
N GLY A 486 42.10 12.59 24.75
CA GLY A 486 43.15 12.50 25.76
C GLY A 486 42.65 11.92 27.08
N THR A 487 42.81 12.67 28.17
CA THR A 487 42.35 12.26 29.52
C THR A 487 40.84 12.29 29.70
N ASN A 488 40.11 12.92 28.78
CA ASN A 488 38.65 12.98 28.81
C ASN A 488 38.00 11.89 27.94
N ALA A 489 38.82 11.05 27.30
CA ALA A 489 38.32 9.89 26.57
C ALA A 489 37.59 8.94 27.52
N PRO A 490 36.51 8.28 27.07
CA PRO A 490 35.82 7.31 27.90
C PRO A 490 36.77 6.19 28.34
N VAL A 491 36.60 5.71 29.57
CA VAL A 491 37.28 4.53 30.11
C VAL A 491 36.25 3.46 30.36
N LEU A 492 36.49 2.27 29.82
CA LEU A 492 35.62 1.11 29.98
C LEU A 492 36.00 0.38 31.27
N GLY A 493 35.03 -0.25 31.93
CA GLY A 493 35.29 -0.98 33.17
C GLY A 493 34.29 -2.09 33.45
N TYR A 494 34.69 -3.01 34.32
CA TYR A 494 33.84 -4.11 34.79
C TYR A 494 34.14 -4.44 36.26
N SER A 495 33.10 -4.53 37.09
CA SER A 495 33.17 -4.99 38.47
C SER A 495 32.69 -6.44 38.56
N SER A 496 33.58 -7.37 38.92
CA SER A 496 33.20 -8.77 39.13
C SER A 496 32.39 -9.02 40.40
N SER A 497 32.46 -8.13 41.40
CA SER A 497 31.67 -8.29 42.64
C SER A 497 30.20 -7.98 42.43
N ASP A 498 29.90 -7.04 41.54
CA ASP A 498 28.56 -6.53 41.29
C ASP A 498 28.02 -6.96 39.91
N ASP A 499 28.81 -7.74 39.16
CA ASP A 499 28.59 -8.12 37.76
C ASP A 499 28.18 -6.94 36.86
N GLN A 500 28.82 -5.78 37.06
CA GLN A 500 28.40 -4.51 36.46
C GLN A 500 29.48 -3.96 35.52
N TYR A 501 29.11 -3.75 34.27
CA TYR A 501 29.91 -3.01 33.28
C TYR A 501 29.71 -1.50 33.46
N THR A 502 30.74 -0.71 33.18
CA THR A 502 30.73 0.74 33.37
C THR A 502 31.42 1.49 32.24
N VAL A 503 30.97 2.72 31.99
CA VAL A 503 31.68 3.72 31.19
C VAL A 503 31.97 4.93 32.08
N THR A 504 33.24 5.34 32.14
CA THR A 504 33.69 6.50 32.91
C THR A 504 34.06 7.64 31.97
N ILE A 505 33.51 8.83 32.20
CA ILE A 505 33.85 10.07 31.48
C ILE A 505 34.21 11.13 32.52
N GLY A 506 35.45 11.64 32.48
CA GLY A 506 35.95 12.51 33.53
C GLY A 506 36.01 11.79 34.88
N ASP A 507 35.32 12.31 35.88
CA ASP A 507 35.18 11.68 37.20
C ASP A 507 33.87 10.89 37.39
N LEU A 508 32.98 10.91 36.39
CA LEU A 508 31.67 10.29 36.44
C LEU A 508 31.73 8.86 35.88
N THR A 509 31.49 7.87 36.74
CA THR A 509 31.41 6.45 36.36
C THR A 509 29.96 6.03 36.29
N MET A 510 29.51 5.54 35.14
CA MET A 510 28.12 5.23 34.87
C MET A 510 27.95 3.73 34.59
N PRO A 511 26.93 3.07 35.18
CA PRO A 511 26.63 1.68 34.88
C PRO A 511 26.04 1.53 33.48
N VAL A 512 26.51 0.53 32.73
CA VAL A 512 25.87 0.04 31.52
C VAL A 512 24.72 -0.88 31.93
N LYS A 513 23.48 -0.49 31.63
CA LYS A 513 22.28 -1.26 31.96
C LYS A 513 21.84 -2.16 30.82
N LEU A 514 21.91 -1.65 29.59
CA LEU A 514 21.57 -2.38 28.38
C LEU A 514 22.68 -2.19 27.33
N THR A 515 22.80 -3.18 26.47
CA THR A 515 23.59 -3.15 25.23
C THR A 515 22.63 -3.20 24.05
N TYR A 516 22.99 -2.58 22.93
CA TYR A 516 22.28 -2.70 21.66
C TYR A 516 23.21 -3.26 20.60
N GLY A 517 22.83 -4.37 19.97
CA GLY A 517 23.65 -5.07 18.98
C GLY A 517 24.79 -5.90 19.58
N GLY A 518 25.92 -6.01 18.87
CA GLY A 518 27.03 -6.89 19.23
C GLY A 518 26.94 -8.27 18.57
N SER A 519 26.94 -8.24 17.23
CA SER A 519 27.07 -9.33 16.22
C SER A 519 25.83 -9.78 15.43
N GLY A 520 24.89 -8.85 15.22
CA GLY A 520 23.91 -8.87 14.11
C GLY A 520 23.86 -7.58 13.28
N LEU A 521 24.46 -6.48 13.75
CA LEU A 521 24.41 -5.13 13.13
C LEU A 521 25.79 -4.53 12.80
N TYR A 522 26.86 -5.30 12.92
CA TYR A 522 28.27 -4.86 12.84
C TYR A 522 28.65 -3.74 13.83
N LYS A 523 27.81 -3.48 14.84
CA LYS A 523 28.03 -2.45 15.85
C LYS A 523 27.39 -2.82 17.18
N GLN A 524 27.99 -2.31 18.26
CA GLN A 524 27.44 -2.38 19.61
C GLN A 524 27.42 -0.99 20.28
N ARG A 525 26.32 -0.68 20.97
CA ARG A 525 26.11 0.55 21.75
C ARG A 525 25.68 0.22 23.19
N TYR A 526 25.76 1.21 24.07
CA TYR A 526 25.60 1.02 25.51
C TYR A 526 24.65 2.07 26.08
N MET A 527 23.67 1.64 26.87
CA MET A 527 22.71 2.52 27.55
C MET A 527 23.11 2.65 29.02
N LEU A 528 23.24 3.89 29.46
CA LEU A 528 23.80 4.28 30.75
C LEU A 528 22.71 4.90 31.62
N LYS A 529 22.78 4.69 32.94
CA LYS A 529 22.13 5.59 33.91
C LYS A 529 23.17 6.55 34.46
N ILE A 530 22.79 7.81 34.70
CA ILE A 530 23.71 8.83 35.21
C ILE A 530 23.54 8.92 36.73
N PRO A 531 24.57 8.58 37.54
CA PRO A 531 24.55 8.82 38.97
C PRO A 531 24.56 10.32 39.26
N THR A 532 23.72 10.76 40.19
CA THR A 532 23.59 12.15 40.60
C THR A 532 24.22 12.41 41.97
N SER A 533 24.57 13.66 42.22
CA SER A 533 25.27 14.11 43.44
C SER A 533 24.50 13.85 44.75
N ASP A 534 23.19 13.62 44.68
CA ASP A 534 22.33 13.25 45.82
C ASP A 534 22.31 11.73 46.08
N GLY A 535 23.11 10.96 45.35
CA GLY A 535 23.26 9.51 45.52
C GLY A 535 22.19 8.68 44.83
N LYS A 536 21.43 9.28 43.90
CA LYS A 536 20.44 8.60 43.05
C LYS A 536 21.00 8.36 41.65
N GLU A 537 20.23 7.68 40.82
CA GLU A 537 20.45 7.61 39.37
C GLU A 537 19.31 8.34 38.66
N THR A 538 19.57 8.83 37.44
CA THR A 538 18.50 9.31 36.53
C THR A 538 17.43 8.24 36.35
N ALA A 539 16.17 8.66 36.20
CA ALA A 539 15.11 7.72 35.84
C ALA A 539 15.29 7.22 34.40
N SER A 540 15.57 8.15 33.47
CA SER A 540 15.85 7.83 32.07
C SER A 540 17.23 7.19 31.87
N HIS A 541 17.33 6.36 30.84
CA HIS A 541 18.58 5.83 30.32
C HIS A 541 19.10 6.69 29.18
N TYR A 542 20.41 6.79 29.02
CA TYR A 542 21.04 7.62 28.00
C TYR A 542 22.03 6.81 27.18
N VAL A 543 21.98 6.97 25.86
CA VAL A 543 22.92 6.30 24.96
C VAL A 543 24.32 6.89 25.14
N SER A 544 25.27 6.03 25.49
CA SER A 544 26.71 6.33 25.63
C SER A 544 27.27 7.00 24.37
N PRO A 545 28.31 7.86 24.49
CA PRO A 545 28.99 8.38 23.31
C PRO A 545 29.80 7.30 22.58
N VAL A 546 29.93 6.10 23.14
CA VAL A 546 30.77 5.02 22.63
C VAL A 546 29.96 4.08 21.75
N GLN A 547 30.43 3.86 20.52
CA GLN A 547 30.00 2.75 19.67
C GLN A 547 31.22 1.91 19.26
N TYR A 548 31.13 0.60 19.43
CA TYR A 548 32.12 -0.34 18.90
C TYR A 548 31.70 -0.81 17.51
N ASN A 549 32.59 -0.77 16.53
CA ASN A 549 32.39 -1.36 15.20
C ASN A 549 33.11 -2.70 15.11
N GLU A 550 32.33 -3.77 14.96
CA GLU A 550 32.84 -5.14 15.00
C GLU A 550 33.58 -5.53 13.72
N LYS A 551 33.28 -4.87 12.59
CA LYS A 551 33.91 -5.17 11.29
C LYS A 551 35.27 -4.51 11.15
N THR A 552 35.41 -3.28 11.66
CA THR A 552 36.67 -2.53 11.60
C THR A 552 37.49 -2.63 12.88
N HIS A 553 36.95 -3.24 13.95
CA HIS A 553 37.53 -3.28 15.29
C HIS A 553 37.90 -1.88 15.81
N GLU A 554 37.07 -0.88 15.48
CA GLU A 554 37.29 0.52 15.83
C GLU A 554 36.21 1.05 16.77
N TYR A 555 36.61 1.83 17.75
CA TYR A 555 35.70 2.66 18.52
C TYR A 555 35.42 4.00 17.83
N VAL A 556 34.14 4.31 17.64
CA VAL A 556 33.69 5.56 17.01
C VAL A 556 32.84 6.37 17.99
N ALA A 557 32.94 7.69 17.89
CA ALA A 557 32.11 8.61 18.66
C ALA A 557 30.68 8.66 18.10
N TYR A 558 29.69 8.44 18.95
CA TYR A 558 28.28 8.46 18.65
C TYR A 558 27.59 9.57 19.43
N HIS A 559 27.29 10.68 18.76
CA HIS A 559 26.71 11.88 19.39
C HIS A 559 27.47 12.39 20.64
N PRO A 560 28.79 12.65 20.53
CA PRO A 560 29.58 13.12 21.66
C PRO A 560 29.09 14.48 22.21
N GLU A 561 28.34 15.27 21.43
CA GLU A 561 27.75 16.54 21.87
C GLU A 561 26.72 16.40 23.01
N ALA A 562 26.28 15.18 23.31
CA ALA A 562 25.42 14.86 24.45
C ALA A 562 26.20 14.64 25.76
N TRP A 563 27.53 14.59 25.68
CA TRP A 563 28.43 14.21 26.77
C TRP A 563 29.59 15.19 26.97
N TYR A 564 29.91 15.98 25.94
CA TYR A 564 31.01 16.93 25.91
C TYR A 564 30.55 18.32 25.43
N VAL A 565 31.25 19.38 25.85
CA VAL A 565 30.88 20.78 25.60
C VAL A 565 30.80 21.16 24.12
N ASP A 566 31.88 20.96 23.36
CA ASP A 566 31.92 21.27 21.92
C ASP A 566 32.93 20.37 21.18
N PRO A 567 32.62 19.06 21.08
CA PRO A 567 33.54 18.09 20.48
C PRO A 567 33.75 18.33 18.98
N ALA A 568 32.85 19.02 18.29
CA ALA A 568 32.99 19.36 16.87
C ALA A 568 34.14 20.35 16.62
N ASN A 569 34.46 21.19 17.62
CA ASN A 569 35.57 22.14 17.56
C ASN A 569 36.76 21.73 18.47
N GLY A 570 36.78 20.48 18.94
CA GLY A 570 37.88 19.93 19.75
C GLY A 570 37.80 20.22 21.25
N ASP A 571 36.69 20.77 21.76
CA ASP A 571 36.47 20.90 23.21
C ASP A 571 35.80 19.65 23.76
N TYR A 572 36.64 18.72 24.21
CA TYR A 572 36.24 17.45 24.82
C TYR A 572 36.07 17.56 26.35
N THR A 573 35.72 18.73 26.88
CA THR A 573 35.41 18.87 28.31
C THR A 573 34.10 18.15 28.63
N PRO A 574 34.06 17.23 29.63
CA PRO A 574 32.81 16.55 30.02
C PRO A 574 31.74 17.53 30.50
N LEU A 575 30.49 17.30 30.12
CA LEU A 575 29.34 18.11 30.56
C LEU A 575 28.99 17.92 32.03
N PHE A 576 29.27 16.73 32.58
CA PHE A 576 28.85 16.34 33.91
C PHE A 576 30.06 15.94 34.77
N SER A 577 29.99 16.24 36.06
CA SER A 577 30.93 15.76 37.08
C SER A 577 30.16 15.05 38.19
N ALA A 578 30.72 13.94 38.67
CA ALA A 578 30.13 13.12 39.74
C ALA A 578 29.76 13.93 41.00
N SER A 579 30.55 14.96 41.31
CA SER A 579 30.37 15.76 42.53
C SER A 579 29.27 16.82 42.44
N THR A 580 28.83 17.17 41.22
CA THR A 580 27.91 18.30 41.00
C THR A 580 26.67 17.98 40.19
N VAL A 581 26.66 16.91 39.39
CA VAL A 581 25.56 16.63 38.46
C VAL A 581 24.26 16.34 39.22
N THR A 582 23.19 17.03 38.84
CA THR A 582 21.82 16.77 39.31
C THR A 582 20.93 16.33 38.16
N VAL A 583 19.76 15.74 38.46
CA VAL A 583 18.75 15.43 37.44
C VAL A 583 18.36 16.68 36.64
N ALA A 584 18.25 17.84 37.29
CA ALA A 584 17.91 19.09 36.64
C ALA A 584 18.94 19.51 35.59
N ASP A 585 20.24 19.25 35.84
CA ASP A 585 21.31 19.55 34.88
C ASP A 585 21.21 18.64 33.63
N VAL A 586 20.90 17.35 33.84
CA VAL A 586 20.72 16.38 32.75
C VAL A 586 19.47 16.72 31.92
N VAL A 587 18.36 17.08 32.57
CA VAL A 587 17.11 17.51 31.90
C VAL A 587 17.29 18.83 31.14
N ALA A 588 18.11 19.76 31.66
CA ALA A 588 18.41 21.03 31.00
C ALA A 588 19.31 20.86 29.75
N SER A 589 20.07 19.76 29.66
CA SER A 589 20.92 19.49 28.49
C SER A 589 20.10 18.98 27.30
N ALA A 590 19.76 19.88 26.38
CA ALA A 590 18.96 19.53 25.19
C ALA A 590 19.60 18.44 24.33
N ASN A 591 20.93 18.40 24.20
CA ASN A 591 21.63 17.36 23.45
C ASN A 591 21.56 16.01 24.16
N THR A 592 21.69 15.98 25.49
CA THR A 592 21.56 14.75 26.28
C THR A 592 20.13 14.21 26.22
N GLN A 593 19.12 15.08 26.28
CA GLN A 593 17.71 14.69 26.13
C GLN A 593 17.38 14.07 24.76
N LYS A 594 18.06 14.49 23.67
CA LYS A 594 17.95 13.84 22.35
C LYS A 594 18.57 12.44 22.28
N ARG A 595 19.23 11.99 23.37
CA ARG A 595 19.85 10.67 23.51
C ARG A 595 19.27 9.87 24.68
N SER A 596 18.13 10.28 25.23
CA SER A 596 17.35 9.43 26.12
C SER A 596 16.85 8.21 25.35
N PHE A 597 17.02 7.02 25.92
CA PHE A 597 16.55 5.76 25.38
C PHE A 597 15.02 5.75 25.27
N GLU A 598 14.34 6.21 26.31
CA GLU A 598 12.87 6.29 26.41
C GLU A 598 12.29 7.19 25.32
N LYS A 599 12.98 8.28 24.95
CA LYS A 599 12.48 9.18 23.90
C LYS A 599 12.77 8.72 22.47
N GLN A 600 13.70 7.78 22.29
CA GLN A 600 14.30 7.49 20.98
C GLN A 600 14.13 6.04 20.52
N CYS A 601 13.85 5.11 21.44
CA CYS A 601 13.99 3.69 21.13
C CYS A 601 12.76 2.86 21.50
N VAL A 602 12.11 3.13 22.63
CA VAL A 602 11.20 2.14 23.26
C VAL A 602 10.01 1.75 22.38
N GLY A 603 9.39 2.69 21.66
CA GLY A 603 8.21 2.37 20.84
C GLY A 603 8.48 1.42 19.67
N CYS A 604 9.70 1.39 19.13
CA CYS A 604 10.05 0.41 18.09
C CYS A 604 10.63 -0.89 18.65
N HIS A 605 11.04 -0.88 19.92
CA HIS A 605 11.86 -1.92 20.51
C HIS A 605 11.19 -2.68 21.65
N PHE A 606 10.00 -2.31 22.09
CA PHE A 606 9.21 -3.03 23.09
C PHE A 606 8.00 -3.73 22.44
N ASN A 607 7.43 -4.72 23.12
CA ASN A 607 6.18 -5.37 22.67
C ASN A 607 5.02 -4.37 22.62
N TYR A 608 4.96 -3.52 23.62
CA TYR A 608 4.03 -2.41 23.79
C TYR A 608 4.69 -1.44 24.77
N THR A 609 4.44 -0.14 24.67
CA THR A 609 5.02 0.82 25.61
C THR A 609 4.00 1.78 26.19
N THR A 610 4.13 2.05 27.49
CA THR A 610 3.50 3.21 28.12
C THR A 610 4.58 4.21 28.53
N MET A 611 4.21 5.49 28.56
CA MET A 611 5.14 6.58 28.75
C MET A 611 4.66 7.51 29.87
N GLU A 612 5.51 7.78 30.85
CA GLU A 612 5.25 8.74 31.93
C GLU A 612 6.36 9.79 32.02
N LYS A 613 5.98 11.03 32.36
CA LYS A 613 6.94 12.09 32.68
C LYS A 613 7.02 12.33 34.19
N THR A 614 8.21 12.19 34.74
CA THR A 614 8.45 12.43 36.17
C THR A 614 8.30 13.90 36.53
N ALA A 615 8.08 14.18 37.82
CA ALA A 615 8.06 15.55 38.34
C ALA A 615 9.38 16.31 38.12
N ALA A 616 10.50 15.58 37.97
CA ALA A 616 11.81 16.16 37.66
C ALA A 616 12.00 16.46 36.16
N GLY A 617 11.07 16.03 35.30
CA GLY A 617 11.07 16.27 33.86
C GLY A 617 11.68 15.16 33.02
N GLU A 618 12.07 14.04 33.64
CA GLU A 618 12.57 12.84 32.97
C GLU A 618 11.41 12.01 32.40
N TRP A 619 11.70 11.12 31.45
CA TRP A 619 10.73 10.18 30.90
C TRP A 619 11.03 8.76 31.39
N ILE A 620 9.97 8.05 31.77
CA ILE A 620 9.99 6.63 32.12
C ILE A 620 9.13 5.92 31.08
N ALA A 621 9.66 4.83 30.55
CA ALA A 621 8.92 3.90 29.72
C ALA A 621 8.61 2.67 30.55
N ASP A 622 7.46 2.08 30.31
CA ASP A 622 7.04 0.79 30.85
C ASP A 622 6.63 -0.12 29.67
N ALA A 623 6.75 -1.43 29.87
CA ALA A 623 6.47 -2.46 28.89
C ALA A 623 5.81 -3.67 29.56
N PRO A 624 5.10 -4.53 28.83
CA PRO A 624 4.46 -5.67 29.44
C PRO A 624 5.42 -6.60 30.20
N ASP A 625 4.94 -7.10 31.33
CA ASP A 625 5.61 -8.13 32.14
C ASP A 625 6.04 -9.32 31.25
N ALA A 626 7.31 -9.71 31.37
CA ALA A 626 7.83 -10.89 30.69
C ALA A 626 7.30 -12.22 31.28
N GLY A 627 6.67 -12.14 32.46
CA GLY A 627 6.18 -13.27 33.22
C GLY A 627 7.30 -14.04 33.95
N ALA A 628 6.91 -14.86 34.92
CA ALA A 628 7.87 -15.51 35.82
C ALA A 628 8.85 -16.51 35.17
N ASN A 629 8.62 -16.88 33.90
CA ASN A 629 9.41 -17.88 33.20
C ASN A 629 10.45 -17.29 32.23
N ASP A 630 10.33 -16.01 31.85
CA ASP A 630 11.34 -15.35 31.01
C ASP A 630 12.37 -14.66 31.91
N THR A 631 13.58 -15.22 31.93
CA THR A 631 14.71 -14.71 32.73
C THR A 631 15.96 -14.53 31.86
N GLY A 632 15.74 -14.40 30.55
CA GLY A 632 16.80 -14.26 29.56
C GLY A 632 17.64 -13.00 29.74
N SER A 633 18.62 -12.81 28.86
CA SER A 633 19.38 -11.55 28.79
C SER A 633 18.59 -10.44 28.07
N ASN A 634 17.48 -10.79 27.43
CA ASN A 634 16.62 -9.94 26.59
C ASN A 634 15.43 -9.31 27.35
N VAL A 635 15.37 -9.49 28.68
CA VAL A 635 14.36 -8.89 29.58
C VAL A 635 15.07 -8.00 30.62
N TYR A 636 14.43 -6.91 31.04
CA TYR A 636 15.00 -5.92 31.96
C TYR A 636 13.88 -5.15 32.67
N ASP A 637 14.07 -4.90 33.95
CA ASP A 637 13.23 -4.02 34.79
C ASP A 637 13.47 -2.56 34.37
N ILE A 638 12.68 -2.08 33.38
CA ILE A 638 12.89 -0.79 32.74
C ILE A 638 12.39 0.37 33.61
N ASP A 639 11.30 0.15 34.35
CA ASP A 639 10.62 1.16 35.16
C ASP A 639 11.07 1.16 36.64
N GLY A 640 11.73 0.09 37.09
CA GLY A 640 12.28 -0.05 38.44
C GLY A 640 11.29 -0.56 39.48
N ASP A 641 10.17 -1.16 39.07
CA ASP A 641 9.14 -1.67 39.99
C ASP A 641 9.48 -3.05 40.61
N GLY A 642 10.50 -3.72 40.04
CA GLY A 642 11.01 -5.01 40.48
C GLY A 642 10.48 -6.23 39.72
N THR A 643 9.64 -6.06 38.69
CA THR A 643 9.32 -7.08 37.69
C THR A 643 10.26 -6.97 36.49
N LEU A 644 10.23 -7.95 35.58
CA LEU A 644 11.08 -7.95 34.39
C LEU A 644 10.21 -7.73 33.17
N ASP A 645 10.61 -6.80 32.33
CA ASP A 645 9.80 -6.38 31.19
C ASP A 645 10.33 -6.91 29.86
N LEU A 646 9.41 -7.00 28.89
CA LEU A 646 9.71 -7.41 27.52
C LEU A 646 10.39 -6.29 26.73
N VAL A 647 11.68 -6.08 27.01
CA VAL A 647 12.49 -5.03 26.39
C VAL A 647 13.06 -5.42 25.02
N ASN A 648 12.23 -5.95 24.11
CA ASN A 648 12.61 -6.29 22.73
C ASN A 648 11.35 -6.43 21.86
N THR A 649 11.53 -6.63 20.55
CA THR A 649 10.42 -6.89 19.63
C THR A 649 10.02 -8.37 19.70
N GLY A 650 8.97 -8.66 20.47
CA GLY A 650 8.41 -9.99 20.68
C GLY A 650 7.13 -10.26 19.88
N CYS A 651 6.54 -11.43 20.15
CA CYS A 651 5.43 -11.98 19.37
C CYS A 651 4.26 -10.98 19.27
N GLU A 652 3.88 -10.42 20.42
CA GLU A 652 2.68 -9.61 20.56
C GLU A 652 2.82 -8.21 19.93
N ARG A 653 4.05 -7.79 19.53
CA ARG A 653 4.24 -6.57 18.73
C ARG A 653 3.67 -6.71 17.32
N CYS A 654 3.69 -7.91 16.76
CA CYS A 654 3.18 -8.21 15.41
C CYS A 654 1.83 -8.92 15.44
N HIS A 655 1.50 -9.60 16.55
CA HIS A 655 0.30 -10.43 16.68
C HIS A 655 -0.79 -9.82 17.57
N GLY A 656 -0.48 -8.72 18.27
CA GLY A 656 -1.35 -8.12 19.28
C GLY A 656 -1.34 -8.90 20.61
N PRO A 657 -2.10 -8.44 21.63
CA PRO A 657 -2.16 -9.08 22.94
C PRO A 657 -2.70 -10.52 22.89
N GLY A 658 -2.02 -11.45 23.57
CA GLY A 658 -2.28 -12.87 23.52
C GLY A 658 -3.21 -13.45 24.60
N SER A 659 -3.70 -12.66 25.56
CA SER A 659 -4.54 -13.18 26.66
C SER A 659 -5.80 -13.90 26.17
N GLY A 660 -6.47 -13.37 25.14
CA GLY A 660 -7.64 -14.02 24.53
C GLY A 660 -7.28 -15.34 23.84
N HIS A 661 -6.14 -15.37 23.13
CA HIS A 661 -5.67 -16.55 22.43
C HIS A 661 -5.24 -17.67 23.36
N THR A 662 -4.46 -17.36 24.40
CA THR A 662 -3.99 -18.36 25.38
C THR A 662 -5.13 -18.97 26.19
N THR A 663 -6.19 -18.20 26.47
CA THR A 663 -7.36 -18.71 27.20
C THR A 663 -8.34 -19.51 26.34
N SER A 664 -8.45 -19.19 25.05
CA SER A 664 -9.34 -19.89 24.11
C SER A 664 -8.73 -20.00 22.71
N PRO A 665 -7.74 -20.89 22.47
CA PRO A 665 -6.96 -20.90 21.23
C PRO A 665 -7.81 -20.96 19.95
N SER A 666 -7.68 -19.94 19.11
CA SER A 666 -8.37 -19.80 17.83
C SER A 666 -7.54 -18.95 16.88
N LYS A 667 -7.67 -19.16 15.57
CA LYS A 667 -7.03 -18.28 14.57
C LYS A 667 -7.68 -16.89 14.45
N TYR A 668 -8.79 -16.67 15.15
CA TYR A 668 -9.59 -15.44 15.08
C TYR A 668 -9.42 -14.50 16.28
N ASN A 669 -8.76 -14.96 17.36
CA ASN A 669 -8.53 -14.16 18.56
C ASN A 669 -7.05 -13.80 18.79
N ILE A 670 -6.27 -13.85 17.71
CA ILE A 670 -4.92 -13.34 17.60
C ILE A 670 -4.75 -12.85 16.16
N THR A 671 -3.99 -11.78 15.93
CA THR A 671 -3.74 -11.29 14.57
C THR A 671 -2.79 -12.24 13.86
N ASN A 672 -3.14 -12.68 12.65
CA ASN A 672 -2.22 -13.37 11.76
C ASN A 672 -1.90 -12.43 10.57
N PRO A 673 -0.67 -11.93 10.45
CA PRO A 673 -0.27 -11.03 9.37
C PRO A 673 -0.53 -11.57 7.96
N ALA A 674 -0.57 -12.89 7.77
CA ALA A 674 -0.89 -13.51 6.49
C ALA A 674 -2.29 -13.14 5.96
N ASN A 675 -3.24 -12.88 6.87
CA ASN A 675 -4.63 -12.57 6.55
C ASN A 675 -4.88 -11.07 6.30
N LEU A 676 -3.87 -10.21 6.50
CA LEU A 676 -3.97 -8.77 6.27
C LEU A 676 -3.80 -8.43 4.78
N THR A 677 -4.33 -7.28 4.35
CA THR A 677 -3.98 -6.71 3.03
C THR A 677 -2.48 -6.41 2.96
N ALA A 678 -1.91 -6.26 1.75
CA ALA A 678 -0.49 -5.96 1.64
C ALA A 678 -0.10 -4.65 2.33
N THR A 679 -0.95 -3.62 2.24
CA THR A 679 -0.77 -2.35 2.96
C THR A 679 -0.72 -2.58 4.47
N GLN A 680 -1.75 -3.22 5.05
CA GLN A 680 -1.82 -3.45 6.50
C GLN A 680 -0.65 -4.31 7.02
N ALA A 681 -0.28 -5.35 6.28
CA ALA A 681 0.86 -6.20 6.61
C ALA A 681 2.19 -5.43 6.58
N ASN A 682 2.37 -4.57 5.57
CA ASN A 682 3.60 -3.79 5.42
C ASN A 682 3.66 -2.64 6.45
N ASP A 683 2.54 -2.01 6.79
CA ASP A 683 2.44 -0.96 7.82
C ASP A 683 2.91 -1.47 9.19
N MET A 684 2.57 -2.72 9.53
CA MET A 684 3.07 -3.39 10.73
C MET A 684 4.60 -3.45 10.79
N CYS A 685 5.26 -3.71 9.66
CA CYS A 685 6.72 -3.63 9.57
C CYS A 685 7.20 -2.18 9.57
N GLY A 686 6.47 -1.30 8.87
CA GLY A 686 6.74 0.12 8.73
C GLY A 686 6.83 0.87 10.05
N PHE A 687 6.06 0.44 11.04
CA PHE A 687 6.09 0.99 12.39
C PHE A 687 7.52 1.15 12.93
N CYS A 688 8.38 0.16 12.72
CA CYS A 688 9.77 0.19 13.16
C CYS A 688 10.77 0.40 12.01
N HIS A 689 10.46 -0.10 10.81
CA HIS A 689 11.34 -0.03 9.64
C HIS A 689 11.17 1.26 8.82
N SER A 690 10.99 2.37 9.55
CA SER A 690 10.83 3.71 9.03
C SER A 690 11.56 4.73 9.92
N ARG A 691 11.57 6.00 9.50
CA ARG A 691 12.17 7.11 10.24
C ARG A 691 11.16 8.21 10.48
N GLY A 692 10.68 8.32 11.71
CA GLY A 692 9.73 9.36 12.04
C GLY A 692 9.66 9.66 13.52
N SER A 693 8.65 10.43 13.88
CA SER A 693 8.34 10.85 15.24
C SER A 693 6.87 10.62 15.55
N SER A 694 6.52 10.73 16.83
CA SER A 694 5.17 10.62 17.32
C SER A 694 4.28 11.72 16.77
N TYR A 695 2.99 11.41 16.63
CA TYR A 695 1.95 12.36 16.23
C TYR A 695 1.10 12.74 17.44
N PRO A 696 0.55 13.98 17.51
CA PRO A 696 0.82 15.11 16.64
C PRO A 696 1.99 16.00 17.07
N ASN A 697 2.57 15.80 18.26
CA ASN A 697 3.48 16.80 18.86
C ASN A 697 4.98 16.52 18.64
N GLU A 698 5.35 15.42 17.97
CA GLU A 698 6.74 14.99 17.77
C GLU A 698 7.53 14.86 19.08
N THR A 699 6.82 14.50 20.16
CA THR A 699 7.41 14.34 21.51
C THR A 699 8.46 13.24 21.53
N PHE A 700 8.19 12.12 20.86
CA PHE A 700 9.02 10.93 20.77
C PHE A 700 9.52 10.72 19.34
N HIS A 701 10.67 10.08 19.16
CA HIS A 701 11.27 9.83 17.84
C HIS A 701 10.97 8.42 17.32
N PHE A 702 9.74 7.98 17.55
CA PHE A 702 9.14 6.73 17.09
C PHE A 702 7.63 6.97 16.94
N PRO A 703 6.89 6.18 16.12
CA PRO A 703 5.45 6.35 16.03
C PRO A 703 4.78 6.09 17.39
N PHE A 704 3.89 6.99 17.80
CA PHE A 704 3.16 6.97 19.06
C PHE A 704 2.11 8.08 19.02
N ASP A 705 0.96 7.88 19.65
CA ASP A 705 -0.01 8.96 19.87
C ASP A 705 0.38 9.69 21.16
N ASP A 706 1.13 10.77 20.99
CA ASP A 706 1.65 11.55 22.12
C ASP A 706 0.64 12.54 22.70
N ALA A 707 -0.51 12.73 22.07
CA ALA A 707 -1.62 13.50 22.63
C ALA A 707 -2.38 12.67 23.67
N ASN A 708 -2.59 11.39 23.38
CA ASN A 708 -3.33 10.46 24.24
C ASN A 708 -2.44 9.51 25.04
N MET A 709 -1.12 9.60 24.86
CA MET A 709 -0.12 8.74 25.50
C MET A 709 -0.34 7.25 25.22
N LYS A 710 -0.61 6.92 23.95
CA LYS A 710 -1.01 5.58 23.51
C LYS A 710 -0.05 5.03 22.45
N ASP A 711 0.39 3.79 22.64
CA ASP A 711 1.12 3.04 21.63
C ASP A 711 0.15 2.49 20.57
N TRP A 712 0.69 2.01 19.46
CA TRP A 712 -0.08 1.52 18.34
C TRP A 712 -0.58 0.10 18.58
N ASP A 713 -1.87 -0.10 18.33
CA ASP A 713 -2.48 -1.41 18.28
C ASP A 713 -2.33 -2.01 16.87
N VAL A 714 -1.99 -3.30 16.81
CA VAL A 714 -1.79 -3.99 15.53
C VAL A 714 -3.06 -3.92 14.69
N GLY A 715 -2.98 -3.22 13.55
CA GLY A 715 -4.07 -3.04 12.59
C GLY A 715 -4.68 -1.64 12.57
N ASP A 716 -4.33 -0.77 13.53
CA ASP A 716 -4.74 0.63 13.52
C ASP A 716 -4.12 1.40 12.34
N ALA A 717 -4.80 2.46 11.90
CA ALA A 717 -4.28 3.34 10.87
C ALA A 717 -3.04 4.11 11.36
N TRP A 718 -2.02 4.20 10.50
CA TRP A 718 -0.71 4.72 10.88
C TRP A 718 -0.66 6.26 11.00
N ALA A 719 -1.58 6.95 10.33
CA ALA A 719 -1.63 8.42 10.26
C ALA A 719 -1.81 9.10 11.63
N ASP A 720 -2.39 8.42 12.60
CA ASP A 720 -2.64 8.95 13.94
C ASP A 720 -1.45 8.80 14.89
N TYR A 721 -0.38 8.12 14.46
CA TYR A 721 0.78 7.80 15.31
C TYR A 721 2.10 8.35 14.76
N TYR A 722 2.17 8.77 13.49
CA TYR A 722 3.46 8.93 12.80
C TYR A 722 3.60 10.23 12.00
N ILE A 723 4.78 10.85 12.09
CA ILE A 723 5.25 11.93 11.22
C ILE A 723 6.56 11.52 10.54
N ASP A 724 6.61 11.54 9.20
CA ASP A 724 7.79 11.15 8.39
C ASP A 724 8.96 12.14 8.57
N HIS A 725 10.12 11.58 8.93
CA HIS A 725 11.43 12.25 9.00
C HIS A 725 12.51 11.46 8.24
N GLY A 726 12.09 10.69 7.25
CA GLY A 726 12.96 9.99 6.34
C GLY A 726 13.88 10.93 5.57
N GLY A 727 15.07 10.43 5.21
CA GLY A 727 15.95 11.15 4.30
C GLY A 727 15.77 10.62 2.89
N TYR A 728 15.55 11.49 1.91
CA TYR A 728 15.25 11.08 0.54
C TYR A 728 16.05 11.87 -0.47
N TYR A 729 16.33 11.27 -1.63
CA TYR A 729 16.81 12.00 -2.81
C TYR A 729 15.72 12.91 -3.35
N ASP A 730 16.12 14.01 -3.99
CA ASP A 730 15.20 14.92 -4.66
C ASP A 730 14.88 14.39 -6.07
N ASP A 731 14.80 13.07 -6.18
CA ASP A 731 14.51 12.29 -7.39
C ASP A 731 13.01 11.93 -7.48
N GLY A 732 12.19 12.54 -6.61
CA GLY A 732 10.74 12.39 -6.56
C GLY A 732 10.00 13.59 -5.95
N LEU A 733 8.84 13.88 -6.56
CA LEU A 733 7.75 14.82 -6.23
C LEU A 733 7.94 16.34 -6.43
N GLN A 734 7.66 16.77 -7.67
CA GLN A 734 6.48 17.60 -8.01
C GLN A 734 5.99 17.26 -9.43
N GLY A 735 5.04 16.31 -9.55
CA GLY A 735 4.15 16.21 -10.72
C GLY A 735 4.39 15.12 -11.77
N ASP A 736 5.33 14.18 -11.60
CA ASP A 736 5.55 13.03 -12.49
C ASP A 736 5.74 11.70 -11.70
N GLU A 737 5.46 10.56 -12.37
CA GLU A 737 5.37 9.15 -11.89
C GLU A 737 6.69 8.49 -11.38
N GLU A 738 7.66 9.22 -10.81
CA GLU A 738 8.95 8.63 -10.40
C GLU A 738 9.04 8.25 -8.90
N ILE A 739 9.68 7.10 -8.59
CA ILE A 739 9.83 6.50 -7.25
C ILE A 739 10.86 7.28 -6.40
N ARG A 740 10.48 7.60 -5.16
CA ARG A 740 11.33 8.30 -4.17
C ARG A 740 12.36 7.34 -3.55
N ASN A 741 13.67 7.63 -3.67
CA ASN A 741 14.71 6.77 -3.11
C ASN A 741 15.24 7.26 -1.74
N SER A 742 15.42 6.33 -0.80
CA SER A 742 15.93 6.64 0.54
C SER A 742 17.44 6.93 0.60
N LYS A 743 17.83 7.86 1.49
CA LYS A 743 19.21 8.26 1.80
C LYS A 743 19.72 7.72 3.15
N LYS A 744 18.85 7.23 4.03
CA LYS A 744 19.22 6.82 5.38
C LYS A 744 18.80 5.37 5.64
N HIS A 745 19.49 4.73 6.58
CA HIS A 745 19.11 3.42 7.12
C HIS A 745 17.70 3.45 7.73
N HIS A 746 17.07 2.26 7.84
CA HIS A 746 15.72 2.04 8.39
C HIS A 746 14.60 2.81 7.68
N GLN A 747 14.59 2.75 6.35
CA GLN A 747 13.52 3.31 5.50
C GLN A 747 12.99 2.28 4.49
N GLN A 748 13.23 0.99 4.72
CA GLN A 748 12.81 -0.08 3.81
C GLN A 748 11.30 -0.08 3.58
N TYR A 749 10.51 0.32 4.57
CA TYR A 749 9.06 0.47 4.41
C TYR A 749 8.70 1.51 3.36
N PHE A 750 9.28 2.71 3.41
CA PHE A 750 8.98 3.74 2.41
C PHE A 750 9.50 3.37 1.03
N ASP A 751 10.68 2.75 0.96
CA ASP A 751 11.21 2.20 -0.29
C ASP A 751 10.20 1.23 -0.96
N ILE A 752 9.63 0.27 -0.22
CA ILE A 752 8.64 -0.67 -0.78
C ILE A 752 7.27 -0.02 -1.00
N HIS A 753 6.82 0.86 -0.10
CA HIS A 753 5.53 1.55 -0.17
C HIS A 753 5.43 2.45 -1.41
N GLU A 754 6.51 3.14 -1.75
CA GLU A 754 6.62 4.00 -2.94
C GLU A 754 6.86 3.19 -4.23
N SER A 755 7.17 1.90 -4.12
CA SER A 755 7.32 1.00 -5.26
C SER A 755 5.96 0.45 -5.73
N THR A 756 5.93 -0.18 -6.90
CA THR A 756 4.73 -0.87 -7.39
C THR A 756 4.48 -2.21 -6.70
N LYS A 757 5.33 -2.66 -5.76
CA LYS A 757 5.26 -4.03 -5.19
C LYS A 757 4.01 -4.29 -4.34
N PRO A 758 3.58 -3.38 -3.43
CA PRO A 758 2.37 -3.58 -2.65
C PRO A 758 1.08 -3.48 -3.48
N THR A 759 1.14 -2.88 -4.66
CA THR A 759 0.00 -2.62 -5.56
C THR A 759 0.10 -3.37 -6.88
N PHE A 760 1.00 -4.35 -6.97
CA PHE A 760 1.26 -5.06 -8.21
C PHE A 760 0.07 -5.95 -8.59
N ALA A 761 -0.50 -5.72 -9.78
CA ALA A 761 -1.79 -6.28 -10.18
C ALA A 761 -1.89 -7.82 -10.19
N TYR A 762 -0.75 -8.52 -10.29
CA TYR A 762 -0.73 -9.98 -10.32
C TYR A 762 -0.49 -10.61 -8.94
N HIS A 763 0.18 -9.88 -8.03
CA HIS A 763 0.54 -10.35 -6.69
C HIS A 763 0.96 -9.17 -5.81
N GLU A 764 0.14 -8.82 -4.83
CA GLU A 764 0.44 -7.74 -3.88
C GLU A 764 1.52 -8.21 -2.88
N VAL A 765 2.75 -7.75 -3.05
CA VAL A 765 3.90 -8.26 -2.31
C VAL A 765 3.93 -7.73 -0.88
N LYS A 766 4.18 -8.63 0.08
CA LYS A 766 4.30 -8.33 1.52
C LYS A 766 5.73 -8.54 2.00
N CYS A 767 6.16 -7.79 3.02
CA CYS A 767 7.50 -7.93 3.62
C CYS A 767 7.82 -9.39 3.99
N PHE A 768 6.85 -10.11 4.57
CA PHE A 768 7.07 -11.47 5.08
C PHE A 768 7.08 -12.58 4.01
N GLU A 769 6.87 -12.23 2.73
CA GLU A 769 7.02 -13.17 1.62
C GLU A 769 8.50 -13.37 1.26
N CYS A 770 9.31 -12.31 1.44
CA CYS A 770 10.76 -12.40 1.30
C CYS A 770 11.46 -12.62 2.64
N HIS A 771 10.82 -12.22 3.76
CA HIS A 771 11.38 -12.35 5.10
C HIS A 771 10.59 -13.29 6.01
N ASP A 772 11.25 -14.19 6.71
CA ASP A 772 10.67 -14.99 7.79
C ASP A 772 11.26 -14.55 9.13
N VAL A 773 10.46 -13.77 9.87
CA VAL A 773 10.81 -13.19 11.17
C VAL A 773 11.01 -14.23 12.27
N HIS A 774 10.68 -15.50 12.03
CA HIS A 774 10.84 -16.59 12.98
C HIS A 774 12.04 -17.49 12.68
N ASN A 775 12.74 -17.28 11.56
CA ASN A 775 13.81 -18.17 11.14
C ASN A 775 15.18 -17.81 11.74
N LEU A 776 16.14 -18.72 11.56
CA LEU A 776 17.52 -18.58 12.03
C LEU A 776 18.42 -17.83 11.04
N GLN A 777 17.91 -17.46 9.87
CA GLN A 777 18.73 -16.86 8.82
C GLN A 777 19.10 -15.43 9.14
N LYS A 778 20.28 -15.04 8.69
CA LYS A 778 20.74 -13.66 8.77
C LYS A 778 19.80 -12.76 7.96
N HIS A 779 19.40 -11.63 8.53
CA HIS A 779 18.40 -10.72 7.94
C HIS A 779 17.01 -11.36 7.71
N GLN A 780 16.77 -12.53 8.34
CA GLN A 780 15.48 -13.21 8.31
C GLN A 780 15.02 -13.50 6.87
N ILE A 781 15.92 -13.78 5.93
CA ILE A 781 15.53 -14.10 4.54
C ILE A 781 14.86 -15.47 4.50
N ARG A 782 13.75 -15.60 3.77
CA ARG A 782 13.08 -16.89 3.53
C ARG A 782 14.03 -17.87 2.83
N THR A 783 14.07 -19.09 3.34
CA THR A 783 14.85 -20.20 2.76
C THR A 783 14.05 -21.06 1.79
N GLU A 784 12.73 -20.90 1.78
CA GLU A 784 11.83 -21.55 0.84
C GLU A 784 10.55 -20.74 0.64
N ILE A 785 9.97 -20.91 -0.54
CA ILE A 785 8.64 -20.42 -0.90
C ILE A 785 7.84 -21.63 -1.41
N VAL A 786 6.61 -21.76 -0.92
CA VAL A 786 5.68 -22.82 -1.33
C VAL A 786 4.71 -22.23 -2.35
N GLU A 787 4.67 -22.84 -3.53
CA GLU A 787 3.86 -22.45 -4.68
C GLU A 787 3.00 -23.63 -5.15
N GLU A 788 2.11 -23.40 -6.12
CA GLU A 788 1.47 -24.46 -6.89
C GLU A 788 2.12 -24.59 -8.27
N ASP A 789 2.37 -25.83 -8.69
CA ASP A 789 2.81 -26.14 -10.05
C ASP A 789 1.67 -25.96 -11.07
N ALA A 790 1.97 -26.10 -12.36
CA ALA A 790 0.97 -25.96 -13.43
C ALA A 790 -0.22 -26.95 -13.35
N SER A 791 -0.12 -27.98 -12.49
CA SER A 791 -1.16 -28.98 -12.25
C SER A 791 -1.90 -28.80 -10.91
N GLY A 792 -1.59 -27.74 -10.15
CA GLY A 792 -2.18 -27.46 -8.85
C GLY A 792 -1.60 -28.32 -7.73
N VAL A 793 -0.40 -28.88 -7.90
CA VAL A 793 0.31 -29.63 -6.86
C VAL A 793 1.30 -28.70 -6.17
N GLU A 794 1.39 -28.83 -4.85
CA GLU A 794 2.35 -28.08 -4.03
C GLU A 794 3.79 -28.28 -4.50
N LEU A 795 4.48 -27.16 -4.75
CA LEU A 795 5.86 -27.06 -5.20
C LEU A 795 6.65 -26.24 -4.18
N VAL A 796 7.66 -26.86 -3.57
CA VAL A 796 8.58 -26.16 -2.66
C VAL A 796 9.79 -25.68 -3.42
N ILE A 797 10.01 -24.37 -3.46
CA ILE A 797 11.16 -23.72 -4.08
C ILE A 797 12.13 -23.30 -2.99
N ALA A 798 13.32 -23.89 -2.96
CA ALA A 798 14.39 -23.44 -2.06
C ALA A 798 14.91 -22.06 -2.50
N THR A 799 14.83 -21.07 -1.61
CA THR A 799 15.16 -19.68 -1.89
C THR A 799 16.44 -19.24 -1.20
N GLU A 800 17.29 -18.51 -1.93
CA GLU A 800 18.40 -17.74 -1.36
C GLU A 800 18.45 -16.34 -2.01
N ASN A 801 18.88 -15.34 -1.24
CA ASN A 801 18.98 -13.97 -1.74
C ASN A 801 20.02 -13.82 -2.87
N ASP A 802 21.06 -14.66 -2.83
CA ASP A 802 22.28 -14.48 -3.62
C ASP A 802 22.34 -15.38 -4.87
N ASN A 803 21.41 -16.31 -5.08
CA ASN A 803 21.41 -17.22 -6.24
C ASN A 803 20.25 -16.98 -7.22
N ASN A 804 19.51 -15.88 -7.06
CA ASN A 804 18.32 -15.48 -7.80
C ASN A 804 17.04 -16.29 -7.52
N THR A 805 17.07 -17.41 -6.79
CA THR A 805 15.85 -18.23 -6.61
C THR A 805 14.78 -17.51 -5.79
N LEU A 806 15.16 -16.64 -4.84
CA LEU A 806 14.19 -15.80 -4.11
C LEU A 806 13.36 -14.91 -5.04
N CYS A 807 13.99 -14.24 -6.01
CA CYS A 807 13.29 -13.37 -6.95
C CYS A 807 12.54 -14.20 -8.01
N LEU A 808 13.19 -15.24 -8.54
CA LEU A 808 12.66 -16.05 -9.62
C LEU A 808 11.47 -16.93 -9.17
N ALA A 809 11.31 -17.21 -7.87
CA ALA A 809 10.13 -17.90 -7.34
C ALA A 809 8.82 -17.25 -7.78
N CYS A 810 8.78 -15.92 -7.87
CA CYS A 810 7.61 -15.17 -8.34
C CYS A 810 7.79 -14.63 -9.77
N HIS A 811 9.01 -14.24 -10.16
CA HIS A 811 9.28 -13.59 -11.44
C HIS A 811 9.38 -14.56 -12.63
N ALA A 812 9.62 -15.85 -12.41
CA ALA A 812 9.47 -16.86 -13.46
C ALA A 812 8.05 -16.78 -14.06
N THR A 813 7.90 -17.21 -15.31
CA THR A 813 6.66 -17.16 -16.10
C THR A 813 6.15 -15.75 -16.46
N HIS A 814 6.90 -14.68 -16.16
CA HIS A 814 6.46 -13.31 -16.42
C HIS A 814 7.55 -12.46 -17.11
N GLY A 815 7.12 -11.57 -18.01
CA GLY A 815 8.00 -10.61 -18.68
C GLY A 815 9.22 -11.26 -19.34
N ASP A 816 10.41 -10.70 -19.10
CA ASP A 816 11.69 -11.22 -19.60
C ASP A 816 12.01 -12.67 -19.15
N PHE A 817 11.30 -13.18 -18.13
CA PHE A 817 11.48 -14.51 -17.56
C PHE A 817 10.36 -15.49 -17.92
N GLU A 818 9.49 -15.15 -18.90
CA GLU A 818 8.37 -15.99 -19.34
C GLU A 818 8.78 -17.41 -19.77
N ALA A 819 10.03 -17.58 -20.22
CA ALA A 819 10.58 -18.85 -20.66
C ALA A 819 10.99 -19.78 -19.49
N LEU A 820 11.05 -19.28 -18.26
CA LEU A 820 11.35 -20.09 -17.07
C LEU A 820 10.05 -20.49 -16.38
N THR A 821 9.94 -21.75 -15.94
CA THR A 821 8.82 -22.22 -15.12
C THR A 821 9.21 -22.31 -13.65
N LYS A 822 8.23 -22.31 -12.74
CA LYS A 822 8.48 -22.43 -11.30
C LYS A 822 9.17 -23.76 -10.95
N GLU A 823 8.86 -24.84 -11.67
CA GLU A 823 9.50 -26.16 -11.51
C GLU A 823 10.99 -26.12 -11.87
N MET A 824 11.37 -25.32 -12.88
CA MET A 824 12.77 -25.11 -13.22
C MET A 824 13.51 -24.39 -12.10
N ILE A 825 12.86 -23.44 -11.43
CA ILE A 825 13.43 -22.71 -10.30
C ILE A 825 13.50 -23.59 -9.04
N ALA A 826 12.57 -24.54 -8.87
CA ALA A 826 12.61 -25.52 -7.78
C ALA A 826 13.79 -26.50 -7.88
N ASP A 827 14.27 -26.80 -9.10
CA ASP A 827 15.50 -27.57 -9.35
C ASP A 827 16.50 -26.77 -10.20
N PRO A 828 17.14 -25.73 -9.63
CA PRO A 828 17.97 -24.81 -10.38
C PRO A 828 19.29 -25.45 -10.83
N VAL A 829 19.73 -26.54 -10.19
CA VAL A 829 20.96 -27.25 -10.54
C VAL A 829 20.79 -28.01 -11.85
N THR A 830 19.67 -28.73 -12.01
CA THR A 830 19.38 -29.46 -13.26
C THR A 830 19.07 -28.49 -14.41
N ASN A 831 18.41 -27.37 -14.11
CA ASN A 831 17.96 -26.39 -15.10
C ASN A 831 18.93 -25.20 -15.29
N ALA A 832 20.16 -25.32 -14.80
CA ALA A 832 21.13 -24.22 -14.76
C ALA A 832 21.40 -23.58 -16.13
N ALA A 833 21.40 -24.37 -17.21
CA ALA A 833 21.65 -23.85 -18.56
C ALA A 833 20.51 -22.96 -19.07
N ASP A 834 19.26 -23.33 -18.82
CA ASP A 834 18.10 -22.56 -19.25
C ASP A 834 17.95 -21.29 -18.41
N ILE A 835 18.16 -21.40 -17.10
CA ILE A 835 18.22 -20.24 -16.19
C ILE A 835 19.34 -19.30 -16.64
N ALA A 836 20.53 -19.83 -16.95
CA ALA A 836 21.65 -19.02 -17.43
C ALA A 836 21.31 -18.26 -18.71
N ASN A 837 20.69 -18.92 -19.70
CA ASN A 837 20.33 -18.29 -20.96
C ASN A 837 19.41 -17.07 -20.74
N VAL A 838 18.38 -17.21 -19.90
CA VAL A 838 17.39 -16.16 -19.64
C VAL A 838 17.97 -15.06 -18.76
N VAL A 839 18.58 -15.43 -17.63
CA VAL A 839 19.14 -14.47 -16.67
C VAL A 839 20.28 -13.67 -17.30
N SER A 840 21.15 -14.28 -18.11
CA SER A 840 22.20 -13.56 -18.82
C SER A 840 21.65 -12.66 -19.92
N ALA A 841 20.57 -13.06 -20.60
CA ALA A 841 19.92 -12.21 -21.58
C ALA A 841 19.32 -10.95 -20.95
N HIS A 842 18.71 -11.08 -19.77
CA HIS A 842 18.14 -9.96 -19.02
C HIS A 842 19.24 -9.07 -18.38
N SER A 843 20.18 -9.67 -17.66
CA SER A 843 21.20 -8.94 -16.90
C SER A 843 22.38 -8.44 -17.74
N LYS A 844 22.55 -8.96 -18.97
CA LYS A 844 23.74 -8.76 -19.82
C LYS A 844 25.07 -9.20 -19.19
N HIS A 845 25.00 -10.04 -18.15
CA HIS A 845 26.16 -10.61 -17.47
C HIS A 845 26.05 -12.14 -17.47
N ASP A 846 27.19 -12.83 -17.49
CA ASP A 846 27.21 -14.29 -17.38
C ASP A 846 26.56 -14.73 -16.07
N TYR A 847 25.70 -15.74 -16.16
CA TYR A 847 25.01 -16.28 -15.02
C TYR A 847 25.99 -17.05 -14.14
N ASP A 848 26.21 -16.52 -12.93
CA ASP A 848 26.94 -17.20 -11.88
C ASP A 848 26.22 -16.96 -10.54
N PRO A 849 25.48 -17.98 -10.04
CA PRO A 849 24.72 -17.86 -8.80
C PRO A 849 25.60 -17.84 -7.54
N GLU A 850 26.89 -18.20 -7.62
CA GLU A 850 27.77 -18.27 -6.45
C GLU A 850 28.63 -17.02 -6.28
N ASN A 851 29.08 -16.40 -7.37
CA ASN A 851 29.97 -15.24 -7.33
C ASN A 851 29.68 -14.18 -8.43
N GLY A 852 28.60 -14.36 -9.20
CA GLY A 852 28.35 -13.62 -10.43
C GLY A 852 27.75 -12.22 -10.26
N MET A 853 27.91 -11.42 -11.31
CA MET A 853 27.34 -10.08 -11.44
C MET A 853 25.86 -10.09 -11.86
N SER A 854 25.32 -11.23 -12.30
CA SER A 854 23.94 -11.40 -12.77
C SER A 854 22.91 -11.58 -11.65
N ARG A 855 23.24 -11.23 -10.41
CA ARG A 855 22.38 -11.43 -9.24
C ARG A 855 21.32 -10.33 -9.16
N CYS A 856 20.04 -10.70 -9.08
CA CYS A 856 18.92 -9.76 -9.09
C CYS A 856 19.06 -8.67 -8.02
N SER A 857 19.39 -9.08 -6.78
CA SER A 857 19.56 -8.19 -5.63
C SER A 857 20.71 -7.20 -5.77
N LYS A 858 21.73 -7.47 -6.60
CA LYS A 858 22.84 -6.53 -6.84
C LYS A 858 22.42 -5.34 -7.71
N CYS A 859 21.46 -5.52 -8.60
CA CYS A 859 20.98 -4.47 -9.51
C CYS A 859 19.68 -3.82 -9.03
N HIS A 860 18.72 -4.63 -8.59
CA HIS A 860 17.38 -4.18 -8.19
C HIS A 860 17.29 -3.76 -6.73
N MET A 861 18.22 -4.21 -5.89
CA MET A 861 18.29 -3.80 -4.48
C MET A 861 19.69 -3.29 -4.16
N PRO A 862 20.25 -2.31 -4.89
CA PRO A 862 21.64 -1.92 -4.70
C PRO A 862 21.88 -1.39 -3.29
N LYS A 863 23.09 -1.63 -2.75
CA LYS A 863 23.46 -1.11 -1.44
C LYS A 863 23.77 0.38 -1.55
N THR A 864 22.79 1.23 -1.27
CA THR A 864 22.92 2.70 -1.41
C THR A 864 22.96 3.44 -0.08
N ILE A 865 22.81 2.71 1.02
CA ILE A 865 22.59 3.25 2.35
C ILE A 865 23.70 2.80 3.33
N LYS A 866 24.03 3.67 4.30
CA LYS A 866 25.04 3.43 5.36
C LYS A 866 24.40 3.33 6.74
N SER A 867 24.73 2.27 7.49
CA SER A 867 24.36 2.06 8.90
C SER A 867 25.56 1.97 9.85
N ALA A 868 26.60 1.24 9.47
CA ALA A 868 27.85 1.06 10.21
C ALA A 868 29.07 1.28 9.29
N VAL A 869 29.03 0.71 8.08
CA VAL A 869 30.02 0.94 7.02
C VAL A 869 29.33 1.48 5.76
N HIS A 870 30.08 2.11 4.85
CA HIS A 870 29.49 2.59 3.60
C HIS A 870 28.87 1.42 2.82
N TYR A 871 27.64 1.61 2.32
CA TYR A 871 26.93 0.65 1.47
C TYR A 871 26.70 -0.72 2.13
N ASP A 872 26.12 -0.74 3.32
CA ASP A 872 25.81 -1.97 4.07
C ASP A 872 24.31 -2.33 4.09
N ILE A 873 23.43 -1.45 3.58
CA ILE A 873 21.99 -1.71 3.49
C ILE A 873 21.53 -1.60 2.04
N HIS A 874 20.78 -2.63 1.61
CA HIS A 874 20.09 -2.73 0.33
C HIS A 874 18.88 -1.79 0.29
N SER A 875 18.71 -1.05 -0.81
CA SER A 875 17.44 -0.35 -1.09
C SER A 875 16.33 -1.35 -1.39
N HIS A 876 15.10 -1.01 -1.02
CA HIS A 876 13.90 -1.84 -1.23
C HIS A 876 12.92 -1.20 -2.22
N THR A 877 13.39 -0.29 -3.09
CA THR A 877 12.56 0.26 -4.16
C THR A 877 12.36 -0.75 -5.30
N PHE A 878 13.22 -1.77 -5.38
CA PHE A 878 13.26 -2.81 -6.42
C PHE A 878 13.53 -2.28 -7.84
N GLU A 879 13.60 -0.95 -8.01
CA GLU A 879 14.00 -0.25 -9.21
C GLU A 879 15.51 -0.35 -9.37
N VAL A 880 15.97 -0.54 -10.61
CA VAL A 880 17.39 -0.36 -10.90
C VAL A 880 17.70 1.13 -10.87
N ILE A 881 18.38 1.57 -9.80
CA ILE A 881 18.84 2.96 -9.67
C ILE A 881 19.88 3.22 -10.76
N SER A 882 19.46 3.92 -11.82
CA SER A 882 20.27 4.08 -13.04
C SER A 882 21.44 5.06 -12.86
N PRO A 883 22.52 4.93 -13.66
CA PRO A 883 23.62 5.90 -13.68
C PRO A 883 23.17 7.34 -13.99
N GLN A 884 22.05 7.51 -14.72
CA GLN A 884 21.44 8.82 -14.97
C GLN A 884 21.11 9.53 -13.67
N LYS A 885 20.58 8.81 -12.67
CA LYS A 885 20.25 9.42 -11.38
C LYS A 885 21.50 9.90 -10.63
N THR A 886 22.67 9.30 -10.85
CA THR A 886 23.95 9.85 -10.35
C THR A 886 24.25 11.20 -10.99
N LEU A 887 24.10 11.32 -12.31
CA LEU A 887 24.39 12.56 -13.04
C LEU A 887 23.45 13.71 -12.66
N GLU A 888 22.17 13.40 -12.42
CA GLU A 888 21.13 14.39 -12.14
C GLU A 888 21.07 14.77 -10.65
N TYR A 889 21.13 13.78 -9.76
CA TYR A 889 20.84 13.97 -8.33
C TYR A 889 22.06 13.73 -7.43
N GLY A 890 23.19 13.25 -7.98
CA GLY A 890 24.37 12.88 -7.19
C GLY A 890 24.09 11.72 -6.24
N MET A 891 23.32 10.72 -6.69
CA MET A 891 23.00 9.54 -5.90
C MET A 891 23.82 8.30 -6.33
N PRO A 892 24.02 7.31 -5.45
CA PRO A 892 24.56 6.01 -5.83
C PRO A 892 23.72 5.34 -6.93
N ASN A 893 24.36 4.74 -7.93
CA ASN A 893 23.68 3.89 -8.91
C ASN A 893 24.05 2.41 -8.74
N ALA A 894 23.17 1.53 -9.21
CA ALA A 894 23.28 0.09 -8.99
C ALA A 894 24.55 -0.52 -9.60
N CYS A 895 24.95 -0.05 -10.78
CA CYS A 895 26.12 -0.56 -11.49
C CYS A 895 27.41 -0.26 -10.73
N ALA A 896 27.60 1.00 -10.34
CA ALA A 896 28.81 1.46 -9.65
C ALA A 896 28.86 0.98 -8.20
N ALA A 897 27.76 1.13 -7.44
CA ALA A 897 27.72 0.81 -6.01
C ALA A 897 27.95 -0.68 -5.75
N SER A 898 27.47 -1.55 -6.65
CA SER A 898 27.61 -3.00 -6.48
C SER A 898 28.90 -3.57 -7.08
N CYS A 899 29.40 -3.02 -8.20
CA CYS A 899 30.48 -3.67 -8.96
C CYS A 899 31.52 -2.69 -9.54
N HIS A 900 31.11 -1.63 -10.24
CA HIS A 900 32.03 -0.83 -11.08
C HIS A 900 32.80 0.28 -10.34
N ARG A 901 32.73 0.35 -9.00
CA ARG A 901 33.50 1.29 -8.16
C ARG A 901 34.55 0.62 -7.25
N GLY A 902 34.75 -0.70 -7.38
CA GLY A 902 35.81 -1.43 -6.65
C GLY A 902 35.55 -1.70 -5.16
N ILE A 903 34.29 -1.64 -4.71
CA ILE A 903 33.92 -1.74 -3.27
C ILE A 903 33.80 -3.20 -2.78
N GLU A 904 33.29 -4.13 -3.61
CA GLU A 904 32.97 -5.49 -3.13
C GLU A 904 33.56 -6.66 -3.93
N ASN A 905 34.27 -6.48 -5.05
CA ASN A 905 35.02 -7.55 -5.70
C ASN A 905 36.07 -6.92 -6.65
N GLY A 906 37.31 -7.41 -6.57
CA GLY A 906 38.44 -6.90 -7.34
C GLY A 906 38.27 -7.03 -8.87
N ASP A 907 38.99 -6.18 -9.59
CA ASP A 907 39.26 -6.20 -11.03
C ASP A 907 38.10 -5.96 -12.02
N THR A 908 36.95 -5.40 -11.60
CA THR A 908 35.94 -4.90 -12.55
C THR A 908 36.43 -3.62 -13.25
N PRO A 909 36.22 -3.46 -14.58
CA PRO A 909 36.76 -2.31 -15.30
C PRO A 909 36.16 -1.00 -14.78
N LEU A 910 37.04 -0.07 -14.39
CA LEU A 910 36.70 1.34 -14.18
C LEU A 910 36.64 2.12 -15.51
N PHE A 911 36.76 1.43 -16.66
CA PHE A 911 36.77 2.02 -18.00
C PHE A 911 37.78 3.18 -18.20
N GLY A 912 38.82 3.25 -17.37
CA GLY A 912 39.80 4.33 -17.38
C GLY A 912 39.32 5.66 -16.77
N THR A 913 38.21 5.67 -16.02
CA THR A 913 37.65 6.89 -15.40
C THR A 913 38.37 7.34 -14.11
N GLY A 914 39.31 6.55 -13.61
CA GLY A 914 40.10 6.83 -12.40
C GLY A 914 39.53 6.20 -11.13
N GLU A 915 40.33 6.14 -10.07
CA GLU A 915 39.90 5.69 -8.74
C GLU A 915 39.20 6.83 -7.98
N ASP A 916 38.14 6.48 -7.28
CA ASP A 916 37.36 7.40 -6.45
C ASP A 916 38.10 7.73 -5.13
N ALA A 917 38.06 9.00 -4.73
CA ALA A 917 38.71 9.48 -3.51
C ALA A 917 37.79 9.46 -2.28
N SER A 918 36.47 9.41 -2.46
CA SER A 918 35.47 9.48 -1.38
C SER A 918 34.24 8.63 -1.64
N PHE A 919 34.07 7.56 -0.88
CA PHE A 919 32.86 6.73 -0.88
C PHE A 919 31.59 7.40 -0.32
N SER A 920 31.57 8.72 -0.18
CA SER A 920 30.45 9.47 0.40
C SER A 920 29.94 10.62 -0.45
N ASP A 921 30.66 11.00 -1.51
CA ASP A 921 30.29 12.09 -2.40
C ASP A 921 30.24 11.59 -3.85
N TRP A 922 29.02 11.41 -4.39
CA TRP A 922 28.79 10.94 -5.76
C TRP A 922 28.83 12.06 -6.81
N LYS A 923 29.25 13.27 -6.43
CA LYS A 923 29.42 14.41 -7.34
C LYS A 923 30.88 14.62 -7.74
N GLU A 924 31.77 13.73 -7.32
CA GLU A 924 33.17 13.77 -7.75
C GLU A 924 33.31 13.48 -9.25
N ALA A 925 34.35 14.04 -9.87
CA ALA A 925 34.57 13.93 -11.31
C ALA A 925 34.72 12.46 -11.78
N ALA A 926 35.31 11.60 -10.94
CA ALA A 926 35.45 10.17 -11.24
C ALA A 926 34.09 9.46 -11.25
N ASP A 927 33.22 9.74 -10.27
CA ASP A 927 31.87 9.16 -10.19
C ASP A 927 30.98 9.63 -11.34
N ILE A 928 31.06 10.91 -11.72
CA ILE A 928 30.34 11.47 -12.86
C ILE A 928 30.83 10.82 -14.17
N ALA A 929 32.13 10.71 -14.38
CA ALA A 929 32.70 10.08 -15.57
C ALA A 929 32.35 8.59 -15.68
N LEU A 930 32.35 7.88 -14.54
CA LEU A 930 31.93 6.48 -14.47
C LEU A 930 30.44 6.34 -14.76
N ALA A 931 29.58 7.18 -14.17
CA ALA A 931 28.15 7.16 -14.41
C ALA A 931 27.80 7.46 -15.88
N ASP A 932 28.44 8.47 -16.49
CA ASP A 932 28.30 8.78 -17.92
C ASP A 932 28.71 7.58 -18.78
N THR A 933 29.85 6.96 -18.49
CA THR A 933 30.32 5.77 -19.20
C THR A 933 29.34 4.60 -19.08
N LEU A 934 28.83 4.33 -17.87
CA LEU A 934 27.87 3.24 -17.63
C LEU A 934 26.52 3.49 -18.32
N LEU A 935 26.10 4.75 -18.42
CA LEU A 935 24.86 5.14 -19.11
C LEU A 935 24.90 4.80 -20.61
N HIS A 936 26.09 4.81 -21.23
CA HIS A 936 26.25 4.38 -22.63
C HIS A 936 25.89 2.90 -22.83
N TYR A 937 26.04 2.06 -21.80
CA TYR A 937 25.69 0.64 -21.86
C TYR A 937 24.28 0.37 -21.34
N PHE A 938 23.92 0.96 -20.20
CA PHE A 938 22.69 0.63 -19.47
C PHE A 938 21.47 1.43 -19.92
N GLY A 939 21.64 2.59 -20.57
CA GLY A 939 20.53 3.42 -21.04
C GLY A 939 19.78 4.20 -19.94
N PRO A 940 18.96 5.19 -20.33
CA PRO A 940 18.21 6.02 -19.38
C PRO A 940 17.08 5.24 -18.72
N ARG A 941 16.56 5.77 -17.60
CA ARG A 941 15.37 5.26 -16.88
C ARG A 941 15.40 3.77 -16.51
N GLY A 942 16.58 3.20 -16.31
CA GLY A 942 16.70 1.80 -15.87
C GLY A 942 16.53 0.75 -16.97
N THR A 943 16.54 1.16 -18.25
CA THR A 943 16.29 0.24 -19.38
C THR A 943 17.50 0.10 -20.30
N TRP A 944 17.96 -1.13 -20.51
CA TRP A 944 18.98 -1.43 -21.51
C TRP A 944 18.58 -0.83 -22.86
N TRP A 945 19.54 -0.22 -23.55
CA TRP A 945 19.35 0.11 -24.96
C TRP A 945 18.97 -1.16 -25.71
N TYR A 946 17.83 -1.18 -26.40
CA TYR A 946 17.51 -2.27 -27.33
C TYR A 946 18.63 -2.33 -28.37
N TYR A 947 19.51 -3.34 -28.28
CA TYR A 947 20.70 -3.47 -29.13
C TYR A 947 20.34 -3.47 -30.63
N ASP A 948 19.10 -3.87 -30.94
CA ASP A 948 18.53 -3.91 -32.29
C ASP A 948 18.02 -2.55 -32.79
N GLN A 949 17.83 -1.58 -31.88
CA GLN A 949 17.47 -0.19 -32.17
C GLN A 949 18.64 0.79 -31.96
N ILE A 950 19.81 0.33 -31.51
CA ILE A 950 20.99 1.18 -31.45
C ILE A 950 21.40 1.51 -32.89
N LEU A 951 21.04 2.72 -33.29
CA LEU A 951 21.33 3.28 -34.59
C LEU A 951 22.84 3.32 -34.87
N ALA A 952 23.65 3.63 -33.85
CA ALA A 952 25.10 3.66 -33.95
C ALA A 952 25.77 3.29 -32.62
N THR A 953 26.78 2.41 -32.65
CA THR A 953 27.68 2.16 -31.51
C THR A 953 29.09 2.63 -31.86
N VAL A 954 29.78 3.24 -30.90
CA VAL A 954 31.20 3.59 -31.04
C VAL A 954 32.06 2.60 -30.26
N GLU A 955 33.05 2.04 -30.92
CA GLU A 955 34.02 1.13 -30.32
C GLU A 955 35.43 1.74 -30.41
N TRP A 956 36.15 1.72 -29.30
CA TRP A 956 37.57 2.07 -29.26
C TRP A 956 38.42 0.88 -29.71
N VAL A 957 39.28 1.10 -30.71
CA VAL A 957 40.03 0.04 -31.39
C VAL A 957 41.49 -0.01 -30.90
N ASP A 958 42.13 1.14 -30.73
CA ASP A 958 43.53 1.22 -30.32
C ASP A 958 43.82 2.55 -29.59
N SER A 959 44.64 2.46 -28.54
CA SER A 959 45.17 3.57 -27.73
C SER A 959 46.32 4.32 -28.39
N ALA A 960 46.93 3.77 -29.43
CA ALA A 960 48.02 4.42 -30.14
C ALA A 960 47.53 5.76 -30.71
N VAL A 961 48.20 6.85 -30.32
CA VAL A 961 47.84 8.22 -30.73
C VAL A 961 48.06 8.37 -32.25
N PRO A 962 47.01 8.59 -33.04
CA PRO A 962 47.13 8.75 -34.49
C PRO A 962 47.87 10.04 -34.85
N GLU A 963 48.61 10.03 -35.97
CA GLU A 963 49.36 11.23 -36.41
C GLU A 963 48.44 12.38 -36.85
N ASN A 964 47.20 12.08 -37.28
CA ASN A 964 46.22 13.06 -37.76
C ASN A 964 44.79 12.62 -37.41
N TYR A 965 43.85 13.57 -37.34
CA TYR A 965 42.42 13.26 -37.34
C TYR A 965 42.01 12.62 -38.68
N LEU A 966 41.10 11.65 -38.64
CA LEU A 966 40.62 10.95 -39.84
C LEU A 966 39.12 10.64 -39.74
N LEU A 967 38.36 10.86 -40.82
CA LEU A 967 37.06 10.22 -41.04
C LEU A 967 37.17 9.25 -42.22
N GLY A 968 37.16 7.96 -41.94
CA GLY A 968 37.31 6.90 -42.93
C GLY A 968 36.04 6.65 -43.74
N GLN A 969 36.20 5.97 -44.88
CA GLN A 969 35.08 5.53 -45.70
C GLN A 969 34.37 4.34 -45.04
N ASN A 970 33.04 4.36 -44.99
CA ASN A 970 32.26 3.26 -44.42
C ASN A 970 32.47 1.96 -45.22
N TYR A 971 32.50 0.80 -44.55
CA TYR A 971 32.61 -0.52 -45.19
C TYR A 971 31.65 -1.53 -44.53
N PRO A 972 30.87 -2.30 -45.33
CA PRO A 972 30.75 -2.23 -46.79
C PRO A 972 30.10 -0.91 -47.27
N ASN A 973 30.33 -0.53 -48.54
CA ASN A 973 29.62 0.56 -49.22
C ASN A 973 29.51 0.25 -50.73
N PRO A 974 28.31 -0.03 -51.29
CA PRO A 974 27.00 -0.01 -50.63
C PRO A 974 26.85 -1.05 -49.51
N PHE A 975 25.90 -0.85 -48.58
CA PHE A 975 25.66 -1.73 -47.41
C PHE A 975 24.18 -2.13 -47.26
N ASN A 976 23.90 -3.20 -46.50
CA ASN A 976 22.53 -3.66 -46.19
C ASN A 976 22.49 -4.39 -44.83
N PRO A 977 21.72 -3.92 -43.84
CA PRO A 977 21.54 -2.52 -43.47
C PRO A 977 22.67 -2.03 -42.53
N ILE A 978 23.72 -2.85 -42.32
CA ILE A 978 24.82 -2.58 -41.37
C ILE A 978 26.11 -2.17 -42.08
N THR A 979 26.79 -1.15 -41.57
CA THR A 979 28.11 -0.69 -42.04
C THR A 979 28.98 -0.19 -40.88
N VAL A 980 30.29 -0.07 -41.09
CA VAL A 980 31.23 0.44 -40.10
C VAL A 980 31.99 1.64 -40.65
N ILE A 981 32.10 2.72 -39.87
CA ILE A 981 32.82 3.96 -40.18
C ILE A 981 34.03 4.08 -39.25
N PRO A 982 35.27 3.84 -39.72
CA PRO A 982 36.47 4.07 -38.92
C PRO A 982 36.80 5.56 -38.82
N PHE A 983 37.31 6.02 -37.68
CA PHE A 983 37.76 7.40 -37.49
C PHE A 983 38.85 7.51 -36.41
N ASP A 984 39.70 8.54 -36.53
CA ASP A 984 40.88 8.73 -35.67
C ASP A 984 40.80 10.07 -34.95
N ILE A 985 41.13 10.07 -33.66
CA ILE A 985 41.20 11.25 -32.79
C ILE A 985 42.65 11.51 -32.41
N GLN A 986 43.25 12.57 -32.97
CA GLN A 986 44.65 12.93 -32.71
C GLN A 986 44.86 13.56 -31.31
N SER A 987 43.93 14.41 -30.88
CA SER A 987 43.96 15.12 -29.59
C SER A 987 42.56 15.10 -28.99
N ALA A 988 42.49 15.01 -27.66
CA ALA A 988 41.24 14.97 -26.92
C ALA A 988 40.35 16.18 -27.25
N GLY A 989 39.05 15.95 -27.37
CA GLY A 989 38.08 16.97 -27.76
C GLY A 989 36.66 16.42 -27.86
N TYR A 990 35.71 17.32 -28.07
CA TYR A 990 34.31 16.97 -28.27
C TYR A 990 34.09 16.58 -29.74
N VAL A 991 33.66 15.34 -29.96
CA VAL A 991 33.51 14.73 -31.30
C VAL A 991 32.03 14.56 -31.59
N LYS A 992 31.58 15.14 -32.70
CA LYS A 992 30.22 14.95 -33.20
C LYS A 992 30.24 14.33 -34.59
N ILE A 993 29.55 13.21 -34.76
CA ILE A 993 29.37 12.52 -36.05
C ILE A 993 27.88 12.52 -36.38
N VAL A 994 27.51 13.07 -37.53
CA VAL A 994 26.11 13.27 -37.94
C VAL A 994 25.88 12.70 -39.32
N LEU A 995 24.75 12.05 -39.52
CA LEU A 995 24.25 11.56 -40.80
C LEU A 995 23.18 12.51 -41.36
N TYR A 996 23.27 12.80 -42.64
CA TYR A 996 22.39 13.67 -43.39
C TYR A 996 21.80 12.94 -44.60
N ASN A 997 20.58 13.29 -44.98
CA ASN A 997 20.01 12.90 -46.27
C ASN A 997 20.50 13.84 -47.40
N LEU A 998 20.06 13.58 -48.64
CA LEU A 998 20.44 14.39 -49.81
C LEU A 998 19.87 15.82 -49.80
N LEU A 999 18.86 16.10 -48.98
CA LEU A 999 18.33 17.45 -48.79
C LEU A 999 19.16 18.26 -47.78
N GLY A 1000 20.15 17.63 -47.14
CA GLY A 1000 20.96 18.23 -46.09
C GLY A 1000 20.28 18.22 -44.71
N GLU A 1001 19.18 17.49 -44.57
CA GLU A 1001 18.50 17.33 -43.28
C GLU A 1001 19.26 16.31 -42.44
N GLU A 1002 19.47 16.65 -41.17
CA GLU A 1002 20.03 15.74 -40.17
C GLU A 1002 19.03 14.60 -39.93
N VAL A 1003 19.45 13.38 -40.25
CA VAL A 1003 18.63 12.17 -40.08
C VAL A 1003 19.05 11.35 -38.87
N ALA A 1004 20.29 11.53 -38.39
CA ALA A 1004 20.80 10.86 -37.20
C ALA A 1004 22.07 11.51 -36.67
N VAL A 1005 22.27 11.43 -35.36
CA VAL A 1005 23.57 11.65 -34.72
C VAL A 1005 24.17 10.28 -34.38
N LEU A 1006 25.36 10.00 -34.89
CA LEU A 1006 26.05 8.72 -34.73
C LEU A 1006 27.04 8.72 -33.54
N ASN A 1007 27.47 9.91 -33.11
CA ASN A 1007 28.28 10.15 -31.91
C ASN A 1007 28.12 11.63 -31.50
N ASP A 1008 28.01 11.92 -30.21
CA ASP A 1008 28.00 13.29 -29.68
C ASP A 1008 28.60 13.33 -28.27
N GLY A 1009 29.92 13.35 -28.16
CA GLY A 1009 30.58 13.14 -26.87
C GLY A 1009 32.05 13.52 -26.83
N TYR A 1010 32.60 13.60 -25.62
CA TYR A 1010 34.02 13.86 -25.41
C TYR A 1010 34.84 12.59 -25.65
N MET A 1011 35.93 12.70 -26.40
CA MET A 1011 36.78 11.56 -26.74
C MET A 1011 38.26 11.85 -26.48
N THR A 1012 38.99 10.82 -26.05
CA THR A 1012 40.44 10.84 -25.86
C THR A 1012 41.16 10.50 -27.17
N PRO A 1013 42.48 10.72 -27.27
CA PRO A 1013 43.24 10.34 -28.46
C PRO A 1013 43.22 8.82 -28.69
N GLY A 1014 42.99 8.38 -29.92
CA GLY A 1014 42.92 6.96 -30.27
C GLY A 1014 42.23 6.69 -31.61
N THR A 1015 42.20 5.41 -31.98
CA THR A 1015 41.47 4.92 -33.17
C THR A 1015 40.12 4.37 -32.74
N TYR A 1016 39.07 4.74 -33.46
CA TYR A 1016 37.69 4.36 -33.16
C TYR A 1016 36.96 3.86 -34.41
N LYS A 1017 35.83 3.19 -34.21
CA LYS A 1017 34.90 2.85 -35.28
C LYS A 1017 33.46 3.01 -34.83
N VAL A 1018 32.62 3.57 -35.69
CA VAL A 1018 31.16 3.61 -35.51
C VAL A 1018 30.53 2.46 -36.28
N LYS A 1019 29.79 1.56 -35.63
CA LYS A 1019 28.94 0.58 -36.30
C LYS A 1019 27.53 1.14 -36.43
N LEU A 1020 27.06 1.35 -37.66
CA LEU A 1020 25.74 1.90 -37.98
C LEU A 1020 24.78 0.78 -38.39
N ASN A 1021 23.60 0.71 -37.76
CA ASN A 1021 22.47 -0.11 -38.19
C ASN A 1021 21.37 0.79 -38.79
N ALA A 1022 21.28 0.82 -40.12
CA ALA A 1022 20.36 1.70 -40.84
C ALA A 1022 19.04 1.00 -41.24
N GLN A 1023 18.60 -0.02 -40.51
CA GLN A 1023 17.42 -0.83 -40.86
C GLN A 1023 16.13 0.02 -40.95
N SER A 1024 16.00 1.05 -40.12
CA SER A 1024 14.87 1.99 -40.10
C SER A 1024 14.92 3.04 -41.21
N PHE A 1025 16.04 3.17 -41.93
CA PHE A 1025 16.20 4.19 -42.97
C PHE A 1025 15.68 3.74 -44.33
N ALA A 1026 15.34 4.69 -45.20
CA ALA A 1026 14.98 4.40 -46.58
C ALA A 1026 16.23 4.00 -47.38
N ALA A 1027 16.10 3.09 -48.35
CA ALA A 1027 17.22 2.82 -49.26
C ALA A 1027 17.59 4.10 -50.03
N GLY A 1028 18.88 4.37 -50.20
CA GLY A 1028 19.31 5.62 -50.82
C GLY A 1028 20.74 6.05 -50.46
N MET A 1029 21.08 7.25 -50.89
CA MET A 1029 22.37 7.88 -50.58
C MET A 1029 22.25 8.77 -49.34
N TYR A 1030 23.26 8.69 -48.48
CA TYR A 1030 23.42 9.52 -47.29
C TYR A 1030 24.82 10.14 -47.25
N ILE A 1031 24.96 11.23 -46.50
CA ILE A 1031 26.23 11.90 -46.23
C ILE A 1031 26.46 11.88 -44.73
N TYR A 1032 27.64 11.48 -44.25
CA TYR A 1032 28.01 11.61 -42.85
C TYR A 1032 29.15 12.60 -42.69
N SER A 1033 29.12 13.39 -41.63
CA SER A 1033 30.13 14.38 -41.29
C SER A 1033 30.64 14.15 -39.88
N MET A 1034 31.93 14.38 -39.67
CA MET A 1034 32.56 14.45 -38.36
C MET A 1034 33.05 15.87 -38.10
N SER A 1035 32.83 16.38 -36.91
CA SER A 1035 33.46 17.60 -36.39
C SER A 1035 34.11 17.34 -35.04
N VAL A 1036 35.32 17.83 -34.85
CA VAL A 1036 36.02 17.79 -33.56
C VAL A 1036 36.21 19.22 -33.06
N ILE A 1037 35.88 19.48 -31.79
CA ILE A 1037 36.01 20.78 -31.14
C ILE A 1037 36.95 20.62 -29.94
N ASN A 1038 38.05 21.39 -29.94
CA ASN A 1038 38.96 21.44 -28.81
C ASN A 1038 38.71 22.76 -28.05
N SER A 1039 38.81 22.72 -26.71
CA SER A 1039 38.43 23.81 -25.79
C SER A 1039 39.16 25.14 -26.01
N GLU A 1040 40.23 25.17 -26.79
CA GLU A 1040 41.07 26.37 -27.00
C GLU A 1040 40.89 27.08 -28.36
N ASN A 1041 40.37 26.42 -29.42
CA ASN A 1041 40.50 26.96 -30.80
C ASN A 1041 39.30 26.77 -31.76
N GLY A 1042 38.10 26.39 -31.29
CA GLY A 1042 36.98 26.10 -32.18
C GLY A 1042 37.16 24.77 -32.92
N ILE A 1043 36.48 24.58 -34.07
CA ILE A 1043 36.50 23.31 -34.81
C ILE A 1043 37.93 22.99 -35.28
N SER A 1044 38.53 21.94 -34.71
CA SER A 1044 39.91 21.48 -34.98
C SER A 1044 39.98 20.54 -36.19
N PHE A 1045 38.89 19.84 -36.48
CA PHE A 1045 38.76 18.97 -37.66
C PHE A 1045 37.32 18.93 -38.15
N GLN A 1046 37.14 18.91 -39.47
CA GLN A 1046 35.85 18.64 -40.11
C GLN A 1046 36.06 17.91 -41.44
N ASP A 1047 35.35 16.79 -41.64
CA ASP A 1047 35.35 16.03 -42.89
C ASP A 1047 33.97 15.39 -43.10
N SER A 1048 33.64 15.06 -44.35
CA SER A 1048 32.39 14.40 -44.70
C SER A 1048 32.59 13.37 -45.82
N LYS A 1049 31.80 12.30 -45.79
CA LYS A 1049 31.84 11.19 -46.76
C LYS A 1049 30.42 10.76 -47.12
N LYS A 1050 30.29 10.02 -48.22
CA LYS A 1050 29.02 9.50 -48.72
C LYS A 1050 28.89 7.99 -48.46
N MET A 1051 27.68 7.52 -48.21
CA MET A 1051 27.35 6.10 -48.09
C MET A 1051 26.09 5.76 -48.89
N VAL A 1052 25.93 4.50 -49.30
CA VAL A 1052 24.79 4.00 -50.08
C VAL A 1052 24.15 2.82 -49.37
N LEU A 1053 22.92 2.99 -48.88
CA LEU A 1053 22.12 1.94 -48.26
C LEU A 1053 21.30 1.20 -49.32
N LEU A 1054 21.44 -0.12 -49.37
CA LEU A 1054 20.61 -1.05 -50.12
C LEU A 1054 19.56 -1.67 -49.18
N LYS A 1055 18.38 -1.99 -49.70
CA LYS A 1055 17.39 -2.84 -49.02
C LYS A 1055 17.27 -4.17 -49.76
#